data_AF-A0A229T312-F1
#
_entry.id   AF-A0A229T312-F1
#
_cell.length_a   1.000
_cell.length_b   1.000
_cell.length_c   1.000
_cell.angle_alpha   90.00
_cell.angle_beta   90.00
_cell.angle_gamma   90.00
#
_symmetry.space_group_name_H-M   'P 1'
#
loop_
_entity.id
_entity.type
_entity.pdbx_description
1 polymer ?
#
loop_
_entity_poly.entity_id
_entity_poly.type
_entity_poly.pdbx_seq_one_letter_code
_entity_poly.pdbx_strand_id
1 'polypeptide(L)'
;MRKTRMPVMLALAGLIASAVTFVSTGTAAAAESIPQLQWPTIKSSRYVWDTVTSPSGVTNGCDYSNNVYSNLKSLNSSGQVVRELDPNQLVDGVPNCIYHPAVAGNGDLYGRPYGKNAGGSYVYASLLAYTGNTLKWKYDVGCTSQGGAPVVGADGNVYAISNTNGTRLIGLTPEVEPGTTQPKKVFDVALTGSGLCSAELYAVKDGIAYINNGQAYLYAYSGKKLGTSPSGAYLTRAKQIGADGRLFYPVFTGSGSTASIKIVAYNLFRDVADWTAPESLFGYNPQYSSTYPTPDGGVVVQITRLKVVGGAPTTERVRTVVKLNALGQKSWEKEFPNQDTSGNPWNNTYVSVDVSGKIAVLREGSLQTNDPSNSTMPAISIGVFDGAGNVVYDQIMRGNLDKQAGGVNGYNVGGQGTNGPTTGPNTLYFLAVCKGTCGEYLETKLYAVKIPGLGLDYPRGPVITRTPRPASAFVALGDSFSSGEGVPPFEAVTDLPGVNTCHRSTAAYARLISGTSPKIPSLGSDGFRACSGAVTSNITDTVQWNEGTQLDLWPDTTTQLVTLTVGGNDIGFRDFAKACVFNTCQAGSPVYNTTLGQINNTLPNGLATTYQKVLAEFPNAKIYVLGYPQVVANKSVNDPFDIRCPYMYNSTGDTGAAHYPWEDAWAARDIVTKLNGKISTAVTNASNARLTYVPMDAAGSQFFGHEVCGTDSTSWFQNINQATGDPAYVFHPNGLGQQGYATIAGAAINAG
;
A
#
# COMPACT_ATOMS: atom_id res chain seq x y z
N MET A 1 -4.82 24.75 66.84
CA MET A 1 -5.56 25.00 65.58
C MET A 1 -5.02 24.07 64.49
N ARG A 2 -5.85 23.77 63.47
CA ARG A 2 -5.72 22.83 62.32
C ARG A 2 -4.40 22.05 62.06
N LYS A 3 -4.60 20.73 61.90
CA LYS A 3 -3.81 19.79 61.06
C LYS A 3 -4.48 19.71 59.65
N THR A 4 -4.08 18.94 58.61
CA THR A 4 -3.11 17.81 58.47
C THR A 4 -2.70 17.63 56.98
N ARG A 5 -1.50 17.04 56.73
CA ARG A 5 -1.14 16.01 55.70
C ARG A 5 -1.85 15.92 54.32
N MET A 6 -1.04 15.74 53.26
CA MET A 6 -1.33 14.93 52.02
C MET A 6 -1.42 13.41 52.35
N PRO A 7 -1.92 12.45 51.50
CA PRO A 7 -2.02 12.50 50.01
C PRO A 7 -3.24 11.76 49.30
N VAL A 8 -3.30 11.87 47.96
CA VAL A 8 -3.75 10.86 46.93
C VAL A 8 -5.26 10.48 46.69
N MET A 9 -5.58 10.38 45.38
CA MET A 9 -6.61 9.60 44.65
C MET A 9 -8.01 10.16 44.21
N LEU A 10 -8.24 10.00 42.89
CA LEU A 10 -9.44 9.68 42.09
C LEU A 10 -10.63 10.65 41.83
N ALA A 11 -10.87 10.85 40.52
CA ALA A 11 -12.14 10.80 39.78
C ALA A 11 -13.34 11.74 40.12
N LEU A 12 -13.63 12.68 39.22
CA LEU A 12 -14.86 12.66 38.38
C LEU A 12 -14.81 13.79 37.32
N ALA A 13 -14.96 13.45 36.04
CA ALA A 13 -15.23 14.41 34.96
C ALA A 13 -16.18 13.76 33.96
N GLY A 14 -17.49 13.82 34.27
CA GLY A 14 -18.54 13.22 33.47
C GLY A 14 -19.67 14.20 33.18
N LEU A 15 -20.05 14.25 31.90
CA LEU A 15 -21.39 14.58 31.38
C LEU A 15 -22.06 15.90 31.79
N ILE A 16 -22.16 16.82 30.83
CA ILE A 16 -23.39 17.46 30.31
C ILE A 16 -22.99 18.00 28.93
N ALA A 17 -23.33 17.33 27.82
CA ALA A 17 -24.65 17.23 27.20
C ALA A 17 -25.03 18.49 26.39
N SER A 18 -25.07 18.28 25.08
CA SER A 18 -25.48 19.13 23.98
C SER A 18 -26.58 20.17 24.27
N ALA A 19 -26.28 21.44 23.99
CA ALA A 19 -27.27 22.48 23.81
C ALA A 19 -26.77 23.51 22.78
N VAL A 20 -27.17 23.35 21.51
CA VAL A 20 -27.29 24.48 20.57
C VAL A 20 -28.77 24.54 20.19
N THR A 21 -29.32 25.74 20.32
CA THR A 21 -30.75 25.98 20.51
C THR A 21 -31.58 25.94 19.22
N PHE A 22 -32.82 25.46 19.35
CA PHE A 22 -33.88 25.72 18.38
C PHE A 22 -34.08 27.23 18.15
N VAL A 23 -34.45 27.59 16.92
CA VAL A 23 -35.21 28.81 16.64
C VAL A 23 -36.62 28.42 16.20
N SER A 24 -37.60 28.97 16.89
CA SER A 24 -39.01 29.07 16.50
C SER A 24 -39.40 30.55 16.72
N THR A 25 -40.32 31.20 16.01
CA THR A 25 -41.48 30.73 15.24
C THR A 25 -41.79 31.70 14.07
N GLY A 26 -42.49 31.24 13.04
CA GLY A 26 -43.48 32.08 12.34
C GLY A 26 -43.06 32.73 11.01
N THR A 27 -43.64 32.19 9.93
CA THR A 27 -43.77 32.76 8.57
C THR A 27 -42.49 32.99 7.74
N ALA A 28 -42.52 32.48 6.50
CA ALA A 28 -41.61 32.78 5.38
C ALA A 28 -40.11 32.40 5.51
N ALA A 29 -39.82 31.14 5.88
CA ALA A 29 -38.47 30.55 5.71
C ALA A 29 -38.51 29.03 5.39
N ALA A 30 -39.40 28.59 4.50
CA ALA A 30 -39.46 27.19 4.04
C ALA A 30 -38.51 26.92 2.84
N ALA A 31 -37.30 27.49 2.88
CA ALA A 31 -36.37 27.52 1.74
C ALA A 31 -34.89 27.36 2.15
N GLU A 32 -34.58 26.48 3.10
CA GLU A 32 -33.21 26.10 3.43
C GLU A 32 -33.02 24.57 3.44
N SER A 33 -31.80 24.11 3.13
CA SER A 33 -31.37 22.71 2.93
C SER A 33 -31.77 22.02 1.60
N ILE A 34 -31.80 22.73 0.47
CA ILE A 34 -31.49 22.08 -0.82
C ILE A 34 -30.00 22.29 -1.09
N PRO A 35 -29.16 21.24 -1.15
CA PRO A 35 -27.79 21.39 -1.61
C PRO A 35 -27.80 21.97 -3.02
N GLN A 36 -27.00 23.02 -3.26
CA GLN A 36 -26.90 23.61 -4.59
C GLN A 36 -26.38 22.55 -5.56
N LEU A 37 -27.26 22.00 -6.39
CA LEU A 37 -26.87 21.15 -7.50
C LEU A 37 -26.07 22.00 -8.48
N GLN A 38 -24.86 21.57 -8.78
CA GLN A 38 -23.92 22.34 -9.58
C GLN A 38 -23.94 21.94 -11.05
N TRP A 39 -24.50 20.76 -11.35
CA TRP A 39 -24.75 20.25 -12.69
C TRP A 39 -26.25 19.94 -12.84
N PRO A 40 -26.81 19.97 -14.06
CA PRO A 40 -28.13 19.43 -14.35
C PRO A 40 -28.23 17.95 -13.96
N THR A 41 -29.41 17.48 -13.54
CA THR A 41 -29.63 16.06 -13.28
C THR A 41 -29.72 15.27 -14.59
N ILE A 42 -29.17 14.06 -14.60
CA ILE A 42 -29.06 13.24 -15.83
C ILE A 42 -29.87 11.97 -15.64
N LYS A 43 -30.83 11.71 -16.53
CA LYS A 43 -31.62 10.48 -16.51
C LYS A 43 -30.73 9.27 -16.84
N SER A 44 -30.87 8.22 -16.03
CA SER A 44 -30.27 6.89 -16.22
C SER A 44 -31.40 5.85 -16.22
N SER A 45 -31.18 4.70 -16.87
CA SER A 45 -32.22 3.66 -16.97
C SER A 45 -32.27 2.74 -15.75
N ARG A 46 -31.15 2.41 -15.09
CA ARG A 46 -31.12 1.34 -14.07
C ARG A 46 -30.36 1.68 -12.79
N TYR A 47 -30.57 0.79 -11.83
CA TYR A 47 -30.15 0.78 -10.42
C TYR A 47 -28.74 0.18 -10.19
N VAL A 48 -27.88 0.13 -11.21
CA VAL A 48 -26.55 -0.51 -11.12
C VAL A 48 -25.48 0.58 -11.07
N TRP A 49 -24.62 0.53 -10.05
CA TRP A 49 -23.68 1.59 -9.73
C TRP A 49 -22.33 1.29 -10.40
N ASP A 50 -22.32 1.36 -11.73
CA ASP A 50 -21.12 1.22 -12.57
C ASP A 50 -20.53 2.59 -12.94
N THR A 51 -20.73 3.56 -12.04
CA THR A 51 -20.19 4.91 -12.14
C THR A 51 -18.72 4.92 -11.73
N VAL A 52 -17.84 5.09 -12.70
CA VAL A 52 -16.40 5.27 -12.48
C VAL A 52 -16.01 6.72 -12.74
N THR A 53 -14.99 7.21 -12.05
CA THR A 53 -14.52 8.59 -12.23
C THR A 53 -13.14 8.63 -12.90
N SER A 54 -12.82 9.76 -13.52
CA SER A 54 -11.49 10.13 -14.06
C SER A 54 -11.01 11.43 -13.40
N PRO A 55 -9.73 11.81 -13.51
CA PRO A 55 -9.29 13.18 -13.16
C PRO A 55 -10.05 14.26 -13.95
N SER A 56 -10.57 13.91 -15.13
CA SER A 56 -11.39 14.77 -15.98
C SER A 56 -12.89 14.83 -15.60
N GLY A 57 -13.42 13.93 -14.77
CA GLY A 57 -14.84 13.91 -14.38
C GLY A 57 -15.40 12.51 -14.08
N VAL A 58 -16.57 12.16 -14.63
CA VAL A 58 -17.32 10.94 -14.29
C VAL A 58 -17.87 10.23 -15.54
N THR A 59 -17.89 8.91 -15.53
CA THR A 59 -18.48 8.07 -16.58
C THR A 59 -19.52 7.13 -15.97
N ASN A 60 -20.72 7.14 -16.54
CA ASN A 60 -21.77 6.17 -16.24
C ASN A 60 -21.91 5.22 -17.43
N GLY A 61 -21.82 3.91 -17.19
CA GLY A 61 -22.06 2.87 -18.20
C GLY A 61 -23.46 2.96 -18.83
N CYS A 62 -23.65 2.31 -19.98
CA CYS A 62 -25.00 2.09 -20.51
C CYS A 62 -25.70 0.96 -19.78
N ASP A 63 -27.02 0.94 -19.84
CA ASP A 63 -27.82 -0.11 -19.23
C ASP A 63 -29.16 -0.29 -19.97
N TYR A 64 -29.89 -1.35 -19.64
CA TYR A 64 -31.20 -1.69 -20.21
C TYR A 64 -32.21 -1.97 -19.10
N SER A 65 -33.32 -1.24 -19.11
CA SER A 65 -34.43 -1.42 -18.16
C SER A 65 -35.76 -1.12 -18.84
N ASN A 66 -36.83 -1.86 -18.51
CA ASN A 66 -38.19 -1.66 -19.04
C ASN A 66 -38.21 -1.39 -20.57
N ASN A 67 -37.42 -2.16 -21.30
CA ASN A 67 -37.26 -2.09 -22.76
C ASN A 67 -36.61 -0.80 -23.32
N VAL A 68 -36.00 0.03 -22.47
CA VAL A 68 -35.25 1.24 -22.85
C VAL A 68 -33.76 1.06 -22.54
N TYR A 69 -32.93 1.29 -23.55
CA TYR A 69 -31.49 1.44 -23.38
C TYR A 69 -31.14 2.87 -22.94
N SER A 70 -30.15 3.01 -22.05
CA SER A 70 -29.44 4.27 -21.83
C SER A 70 -28.10 4.26 -22.55
N ASN A 71 -27.67 5.43 -23.01
CA ASN A 71 -26.33 5.63 -23.58
C ASN A 71 -25.30 5.69 -22.46
N LEU A 72 -24.08 5.18 -22.69
CA LEU A 72 -22.95 5.47 -21.82
C LEU A 72 -22.64 6.95 -21.95
N LYS A 73 -22.45 7.66 -20.83
CA LYS A 73 -22.10 9.09 -20.82
C LYS A 73 -20.88 9.34 -19.97
N SER A 74 -19.89 10.03 -20.51
CA SER A 74 -18.84 10.69 -19.71
C SER A 74 -19.09 12.18 -19.65
N LEU A 75 -18.96 12.75 -18.45
CA LEU A 75 -19.11 14.17 -18.17
C LEU A 75 -17.80 14.72 -17.63
N ASN A 76 -17.44 15.93 -18.07
CA ASN A 76 -16.29 16.64 -17.52
C ASN A 76 -16.61 17.25 -16.15
N SER A 77 -15.61 17.84 -15.48
CA SER A 77 -15.75 18.52 -14.18
C SER A 77 -16.76 19.68 -14.14
N SER A 78 -17.20 20.20 -15.29
CA SER A 78 -18.25 21.23 -15.40
C SER A 78 -19.67 20.68 -15.64
N GLY A 79 -19.81 19.36 -15.81
CA GLY A 79 -21.10 18.71 -16.07
C GLY A 79 -21.53 18.71 -17.54
N GLN A 80 -20.61 19.02 -18.46
CA GLN A 80 -20.85 18.89 -19.90
C GLN A 80 -20.59 17.45 -20.33
N VAL A 81 -21.48 16.89 -21.15
CA VAL A 81 -21.26 15.58 -21.78
C VAL A 81 -20.11 15.71 -22.79
N VAL A 82 -19.05 14.92 -22.58
CA VAL A 82 -17.85 14.88 -23.44
C VAL A 82 -17.66 13.54 -24.17
N ARG A 83 -18.44 12.52 -23.78
CA ARG A 83 -18.53 11.22 -24.46
C ARG A 83 -19.97 10.73 -24.38
N GLU A 84 -20.52 10.23 -25.47
CA GLU A 84 -21.82 9.56 -25.50
C GLU A 84 -21.77 8.38 -26.48
N LEU A 85 -22.03 7.16 -25.99
CA LEU A 85 -21.99 5.93 -26.78
C LEU A 85 -23.37 5.24 -26.73
N ASP A 86 -23.96 4.96 -27.89
CA ASP A 86 -25.32 4.43 -28.05
C ASP A 86 -25.30 2.90 -28.27
N PRO A 87 -25.88 2.09 -27.35
CA PRO A 87 -25.90 0.62 -27.46
C PRO A 87 -26.74 0.07 -28.62
N ASN A 88 -27.53 0.91 -29.31
CA ASN A 88 -28.26 0.53 -30.52
C ASN A 88 -27.43 0.72 -31.80
N GLN A 89 -26.33 1.48 -31.71
CA GLN A 89 -25.37 1.60 -32.82
C GLN A 89 -24.41 0.42 -32.83
N LEU A 90 -23.94 0.04 -34.02
CA LEU A 90 -22.89 -0.95 -34.20
C LEU A 90 -21.63 -0.27 -34.72
N VAL A 91 -20.49 -0.53 -34.08
CA VAL A 91 -19.15 -0.18 -34.58
C VAL A 91 -18.39 -1.50 -34.76
N ASP A 92 -17.82 -1.73 -35.93
CA ASP A 92 -17.14 -2.98 -36.30
C ASP A 92 -17.94 -4.25 -35.96
N GLY A 93 -19.26 -4.21 -36.15
CA GLY A 93 -20.17 -5.34 -35.90
C GLY A 93 -20.46 -5.66 -34.43
N VAL A 94 -19.96 -4.87 -33.47
CA VAL A 94 -20.30 -4.99 -32.04
C VAL A 94 -21.12 -3.80 -31.55
N PRO A 95 -21.95 -3.97 -30.50
CA PRO A 95 -22.66 -2.86 -29.86
C PRO A 95 -21.70 -1.74 -29.44
N ASN A 96 -22.01 -0.52 -29.85
CA ASN A 96 -21.21 0.68 -29.60
C ASN A 96 -21.44 1.22 -28.19
N CYS A 97 -21.26 0.39 -27.16
CA CYS A 97 -21.42 0.81 -25.78
C CYS A 97 -20.82 -0.17 -24.77
N ILE A 98 -20.49 0.30 -23.56
CA ILE A 98 -19.85 -0.48 -22.48
C ILE A 98 -20.74 -0.52 -21.23
N TYR A 99 -20.95 -1.73 -20.68
CA TYR A 99 -21.74 -1.95 -19.46
C TYR A 99 -20.97 -1.55 -18.19
N HIS A 100 -19.87 -2.26 -17.92
CA HIS A 100 -18.96 -2.00 -16.80
C HIS A 100 -17.69 -1.29 -17.31
N PRO A 101 -17.64 0.05 -17.29
CA PRO A 101 -16.48 0.80 -17.75
C PRO A 101 -15.32 0.80 -16.75
N ALA A 102 -14.09 0.67 -17.25
CA ALA A 102 -12.88 1.15 -16.59
C ALA A 102 -12.36 2.38 -17.33
N VAL A 103 -11.85 3.38 -16.61
CA VAL A 103 -11.35 4.62 -17.20
C VAL A 103 -9.91 4.88 -16.77
N ALA A 104 -9.01 5.03 -17.76
CA ALA A 104 -7.61 5.40 -17.55
C ALA A 104 -7.44 6.86 -17.12
N GLY A 105 -6.26 7.19 -16.59
CA GLY A 105 -5.92 8.56 -16.17
C GLY A 105 -5.98 9.59 -17.31
N ASN A 106 -5.75 9.16 -18.55
CA ASN A 106 -5.88 9.96 -19.77
C ASN A 106 -7.35 10.12 -20.25
N GLY A 107 -8.32 9.47 -19.61
CA GLY A 107 -9.74 9.49 -19.98
C GLY A 107 -10.16 8.41 -20.99
N ASP A 108 -9.25 7.55 -21.45
CA ASP A 108 -9.60 6.39 -22.26
C ASP A 108 -10.47 5.40 -21.49
N LEU A 109 -11.37 4.74 -22.22
CA LEU A 109 -12.43 3.92 -21.67
C LEU A 109 -12.29 2.48 -22.16
N TYR A 110 -12.36 1.52 -21.25
CA TYR A 110 -12.24 0.09 -21.54
C TYR A 110 -13.44 -0.67 -20.98
N GLY A 111 -13.89 -1.71 -21.67
CA GLY A 111 -15.01 -2.52 -21.18
C GLY A 111 -15.59 -3.46 -22.23
N ARG A 112 -16.54 -4.29 -21.80
CA ARG A 112 -17.20 -5.28 -22.66
C ARG A 112 -18.46 -4.67 -23.30
N PRO A 113 -18.78 -5.04 -24.56
CA PRO A 113 -19.92 -4.49 -25.28
C PRO A 113 -21.24 -4.75 -24.55
N TYR A 114 -22.17 -3.80 -24.68
CA TYR A 114 -23.54 -3.94 -24.19
C TYR A 114 -24.56 -3.58 -25.25
N GLY A 115 -25.47 -4.51 -25.53
CA GLY A 115 -26.47 -4.40 -26.58
C GLY A 115 -26.52 -5.66 -27.44
N LYS A 116 -27.25 -5.57 -28.56
CA LYS A 116 -27.46 -6.67 -29.50
C LYS A 116 -26.71 -6.42 -30.81
N ASN A 117 -26.22 -7.48 -31.44
CA ASN A 117 -25.70 -7.41 -32.82
C ASN A 117 -26.83 -7.27 -33.84
N ALA A 118 -26.47 -7.16 -35.12
CA ALA A 118 -27.43 -7.09 -36.24
C ALA A 118 -28.40 -8.29 -36.32
N GLY A 119 -28.03 -9.44 -35.76
CA GLY A 119 -28.88 -10.63 -35.65
C GLY A 119 -29.74 -10.68 -34.37
N GLY A 120 -29.83 -9.59 -33.61
CA GLY A 120 -30.63 -9.49 -32.39
C GLY A 120 -30.09 -10.25 -31.17
N SER A 121 -28.90 -10.85 -31.27
CA SER A 121 -28.25 -11.61 -30.20
C SER A 121 -27.32 -10.72 -29.38
N TYR A 122 -27.28 -10.92 -28.07
CA TYR A 122 -26.31 -10.24 -27.21
C TYR A 122 -24.89 -10.70 -27.52
N VAL A 123 -23.95 -9.76 -27.62
CA VAL A 123 -22.53 -10.04 -27.85
C VAL A 123 -21.73 -9.49 -26.68
N TYR A 124 -21.02 -10.38 -25.99
CA TYR A 124 -20.15 -10.03 -24.87
C TYR A 124 -18.69 -10.45 -25.09
N ALA A 125 -18.38 -11.17 -26.18
CA ALA A 125 -17.11 -11.86 -26.36
C ALA A 125 -15.89 -10.93 -26.46
N SER A 126 -16.06 -9.67 -26.81
CA SER A 126 -14.95 -8.73 -27.00
C SER A 126 -14.69 -7.83 -25.79
N LEU A 127 -13.46 -7.33 -25.69
CA LEU A 127 -13.08 -6.15 -24.92
C LEU A 127 -12.88 -4.98 -25.90
N LEU A 128 -13.43 -3.82 -25.56
CA LEU A 128 -13.38 -2.59 -26.36
C LEU A 128 -12.51 -1.54 -25.65
N ALA A 129 -11.87 -0.68 -26.44
CA ALA A 129 -11.15 0.51 -25.96
C ALA A 129 -11.57 1.75 -26.76
N TYR A 130 -11.83 2.88 -26.08
CA TYR A 130 -12.29 4.13 -26.69
C TYR A 130 -11.50 5.36 -26.23
N THR A 131 -11.04 6.17 -27.19
CA THR A 131 -10.57 7.55 -26.97
C THR A 131 -11.67 8.51 -27.44
N GLY A 132 -12.23 9.31 -26.53
CA GLY A 132 -13.47 10.05 -26.81
C GLY A 132 -14.57 9.10 -27.27
N ASN A 133 -15.28 9.43 -28.36
CA ASN A 133 -16.29 8.56 -28.97
C ASN A 133 -15.71 7.54 -29.98
N THR A 134 -14.39 7.48 -30.18
CA THR A 134 -13.75 6.66 -31.22
C THR A 134 -13.26 5.34 -30.65
N LEU A 135 -13.67 4.21 -31.24
CA LEU A 135 -13.14 2.89 -30.92
C LEU A 135 -11.66 2.83 -31.37
N LYS A 136 -10.74 2.65 -30.42
CA LYS A 136 -9.30 2.48 -30.68
C LYS A 136 -9.00 1.09 -31.22
N TRP A 137 -9.55 0.10 -30.53
CA TRP A 137 -9.34 -1.32 -30.79
C TRP A 137 -10.42 -2.19 -30.13
N LYS A 138 -10.55 -3.39 -30.67
CA LYS A 138 -11.41 -4.47 -30.17
C LYS A 138 -10.58 -5.75 -30.11
N TYR A 139 -10.58 -6.41 -28.96
CA TYR A 139 -9.83 -7.64 -28.70
C TYR A 139 -10.81 -8.76 -28.30
N ASP A 140 -10.66 -9.98 -28.82
CA ASP A 140 -11.54 -11.10 -28.46
C ASP A 140 -11.12 -11.75 -27.13
N VAL A 141 -12.03 -11.74 -26.16
CA VAL A 141 -11.85 -12.40 -24.86
C VAL A 141 -12.70 -13.67 -24.73
N GLY A 142 -13.51 -14.07 -25.71
CA GLY A 142 -14.17 -15.38 -25.77
C GLY A 142 -15.19 -15.67 -24.66
N CYS A 143 -15.55 -14.68 -23.86
CA CYS A 143 -16.49 -14.83 -22.75
C CYS A 143 -17.95 -14.62 -23.22
N THR A 144 -18.83 -15.57 -22.91
CA THR A 144 -20.22 -15.61 -23.41
C THR A 144 -21.27 -15.06 -22.43
N SER A 145 -20.92 -14.86 -21.16
CA SER A 145 -21.75 -14.20 -20.14
C SER A 145 -21.47 -12.69 -20.06
N GLN A 146 -22.37 -11.93 -19.41
CA GLN A 146 -22.03 -10.60 -18.91
C GLN A 146 -20.82 -10.69 -17.97
N GLY A 147 -19.82 -9.85 -18.22
CA GLY A 147 -18.50 -9.98 -17.61
C GLY A 147 -18.27 -9.16 -16.37
N GLY A 148 -17.24 -9.53 -15.63
CA GLY A 148 -16.59 -8.59 -14.72
C GLY A 148 -16.02 -7.40 -15.50
N ALA A 149 -15.94 -6.25 -14.84
CA ALA A 149 -15.25 -5.09 -15.37
C ALA A 149 -13.78 -5.44 -15.67
N PRO A 150 -13.19 -4.95 -16.77
CA PRO A 150 -11.73 -4.87 -16.83
C PRO A 150 -11.24 -3.91 -15.75
N VAL A 151 -9.94 -3.92 -15.46
CA VAL A 151 -9.29 -2.86 -14.68
C VAL A 151 -8.08 -2.35 -15.44
N VAL A 152 -7.76 -1.07 -15.29
CA VAL A 152 -6.47 -0.54 -15.73
C VAL A 152 -5.51 -0.64 -14.55
N GLY A 153 -4.37 -1.31 -14.74
CA GLY A 153 -3.35 -1.49 -13.72
C GLY A 153 -2.61 -0.20 -13.39
N ALA A 154 -1.85 -0.25 -12.30
CA ALA A 154 -0.92 0.81 -11.89
C ALA A 154 0.27 0.99 -12.85
N ASP A 155 0.49 0.00 -13.72
CA ASP A 155 1.41 0.00 -14.86
C ASP A 155 0.80 0.62 -16.13
N GLY A 156 -0.48 1.00 -16.11
CA GLY A 156 -1.22 1.57 -17.24
C GLY A 156 -1.78 0.55 -18.24
N ASN A 157 -1.57 -0.75 -18.04
CA ASN A 157 -2.10 -1.80 -18.93
C ASN A 157 -3.54 -2.18 -18.55
N VAL A 158 -4.28 -2.75 -19.52
CA VAL A 158 -5.71 -3.08 -19.38
C VAL A 158 -5.85 -4.58 -19.12
N TYR A 159 -6.38 -4.94 -17.96
CA TYR A 159 -6.51 -6.32 -17.50
C TYR A 159 -7.94 -6.83 -17.59
N ALA A 160 -8.09 -8.05 -18.09
CA ALA A 160 -9.37 -8.70 -18.30
C ALA A 160 -9.25 -10.23 -18.17
N ILE A 161 -10.37 -10.90 -17.89
CA ILE A 161 -10.46 -12.36 -18.03
C ILE A 161 -10.78 -12.72 -19.48
N SER A 162 -10.04 -13.67 -20.04
CA SER A 162 -10.26 -14.28 -21.34
C SER A 162 -10.56 -15.77 -21.21
N ASN A 163 -11.38 -16.30 -22.12
CA ASN A 163 -11.75 -17.71 -22.23
C ASN A 163 -11.53 -18.27 -23.65
N THR A 164 -10.77 -17.58 -24.50
CA THR A 164 -10.51 -18.02 -25.90
C THR A 164 -9.65 -19.28 -25.99
N ASN A 165 -8.75 -19.49 -25.03
CA ASN A 165 -7.78 -20.60 -25.01
C ASN A 165 -7.68 -21.18 -23.58
N GLY A 166 -8.84 -21.62 -23.07
CA GLY A 166 -9.05 -21.83 -21.64
C GLY A 166 -9.19 -20.50 -20.89
N THR A 167 -9.49 -20.57 -19.60
CA THR A 167 -9.65 -19.38 -18.75
C THR A 167 -8.30 -18.78 -18.35
N ARG A 168 -8.10 -17.49 -18.60
CA ARG A 168 -6.82 -16.79 -18.41
C ARG A 168 -7.06 -15.36 -17.92
N LEU A 169 -6.21 -14.88 -17.01
CA LEU A 169 -6.07 -13.45 -16.76
C LEU A 169 -5.08 -12.91 -17.80
N ILE A 170 -5.48 -11.90 -18.57
CA ILE A 170 -4.65 -11.26 -19.59
C ILE A 170 -4.50 -9.78 -19.28
N GLY A 171 -3.39 -9.20 -19.72
CA GLY A 171 -3.14 -7.75 -19.74
C GLY A 171 -2.72 -7.30 -21.13
N LEU A 172 -3.30 -6.19 -21.58
CA LEU A 172 -3.16 -5.64 -22.92
C LEU A 172 -2.63 -4.19 -22.83
N THR A 173 -1.81 -3.77 -23.80
CA THR A 173 -1.40 -2.37 -23.90
C THR A 173 -2.61 -1.45 -24.16
N PRO A 174 -2.64 -0.23 -23.60
CA PRO A 174 -3.71 0.74 -23.86
C PRO A 174 -3.71 1.26 -25.31
N GLU A 175 -2.55 1.20 -25.97
CA GLU A 175 -2.32 1.55 -27.37
C GLU A 175 -2.03 0.33 -28.24
N VAL A 176 -2.21 0.51 -29.56
CA VAL A 176 -1.79 -0.42 -30.61
C VAL A 176 -0.44 0.05 -31.16
N GLU A 177 0.54 -0.85 -31.28
CA GLU A 177 1.87 -0.50 -31.82
C GLU A 177 1.77 -0.14 -33.33
N PRO A 178 2.52 0.86 -33.83
CA PRO A 178 2.48 1.24 -35.25
C PRO A 178 2.70 0.05 -36.20
N GLY A 179 1.81 -0.13 -37.17
CA GLY A 179 1.84 -1.26 -38.10
C GLY A 179 1.11 -2.53 -37.62
N THR A 180 0.54 -2.52 -36.42
CA THR A 180 -0.31 -3.62 -35.90
C THR A 180 -1.79 -3.21 -35.87
N THR A 181 -2.69 -4.19 -35.70
CA THR A 181 -4.16 -3.98 -35.66
C THR A 181 -4.81 -4.43 -34.34
N GLN A 182 -3.99 -4.84 -33.37
CA GLN A 182 -4.40 -5.40 -32.08
C GLN A 182 -3.46 -4.90 -30.98
N PRO A 183 -3.95 -4.64 -29.75
CA PRO A 183 -3.09 -4.31 -28.63
C PRO A 183 -2.17 -5.49 -28.29
N LYS A 184 -0.98 -5.18 -27.78
CA LYS A 184 0.00 -6.18 -27.40
C LYS A 184 -0.40 -6.82 -26.07
N LYS A 185 -0.43 -8.14 -26.03
CA LYS A 185 -0.60 -8.90 -24.80
C LYS A 185 0.72 -8.92 -24.02
N VAL A 186 0.73 -8.22 -22.89
CA VAL A 186 1.90 -8.02 -22.02
C VAL A 186 1.85 -8.88 -20.76
N PHE A 187 0.67 -9.39 -20.40
CA PHE A 187 0.46 -10.31 -19.31
C PHE A 187 -0.44 -11.46 -19.79
N ASP A 188 -0.12 -12.69 -19.39
CA ASP A 188 -0.92 -13.86 -19.70
C ASP A 188 -0.70 -14.99 -18.67
N VAL A 189 -1.70 -15.25 -17.83
CA VAL A 189 -1.67 -16.30 -16.80
C VAL A 189 -2.90 -17.20 -16.90
N ALA A 190 -2.69 -18.51 -16.98
CA ALA A 190 -3.75 -19.49 -16.93
C ALA A 190 -4.39 -19.55 -15.54
N LEU A 191 -5.73 -19.59 -15.48
CA LEU A 191 -6.49 -19.67 -14.24
C LEU A 191 -7.21 -21.01 -14.10
N THR A 192 -7.39 -21.44 -12.86
CA THR A 192 -8.16 -22.63 -12.50
C THR A 192 -9.47 -22.24 -11.84
N GLY A 193 -10.60 -22.69 -12.39
CA GLY A 193 -11.93 -22.48 -11.83
C GLY A 193 -13.02 -22.30 -12.89
N SER A 194 -14.28 -22.37 -12.47
CA SER A 194 -15.46 -22.06 -13.27
C SER A 194 -15.96 -20.63 -13.00
N GLY A 195 -16.83 -20.09 -13.88
CA GLY A 195 -17.50 -18.79 -13.69
C GLY A 195 -16.64 -17.53 -13.86
N LEU A 196 -15.32 -17.69 -14.01
CA LEU A 196 -14.33 -16.61 -13.97
C LEU A 196 -14.51 -15.48 -14.99
N CYS A 197 -15.22 -15.67 -16.11
CA CYS A 197 -15.60 -14.57 -17.03
C CYS A 197 -16.39 -13.44 -16.35
N SER A 198 -17.04 -13.73 -15.23
CA SER A 198 -17.81 -12.79 -14.40
C SER A 198 -17.12 -12.45 -13.07
N ALA A 199 -15.83 -12.81 -12.90
CA ALA A 199 -15.06 -12.46 -11.72
C ALA A 199 -14.68 -10.97 -11.72
N GLU A 200 -14.75 -10.33 -10.55
CA GLU A 200 -14.30 -8.96 -10.36
C GLU A 200 -12.77 -8.90 -10.27
N LEU A 201 -12.18 -7.96 -11.01
CA LEU A 201 -10.75 -7.66 -10.99
C LEU A 201 -10.48 -6.41 -10.13
N TYR A 202 -9.29 -6.35 -9.54
CA TYR A 202 -8.81 -5.21 -8.76
C TYR A 202 -7.37 -4.91 -9.14
N ALA A 203 -7.11 -3.67 -9.53
CA ALA A 203 -5.75 -3.17 -9.70
C ALA A 203 -5.17 -2.78 -8.33
N VAL A 204 -4.00 -3.34 -8.01
CA VAL A 204 -3.20 -2.96 -6.85
C VAL A 204 -1.84 -2.41 -7.31
N LYS A 205 -1.10 -1.75 -6.43
CA LYS A 205 0.13 -1.01 -6.72
C LYS A 205 1.14 -1.84 -7.52
N ASP A 206 1.30 -3.12 -7.16
CA ASP A 206 2.34 -4.00 -7.72
C ASP A 206 1.76 -5.28 -8.38
N GLY A 207 0.46 -5.29 -8.70
CA GLY A 207 -0.18 -6.42 -9.39
C GLY A 207 -1.68 -6.30 -9.63
N ILE A 208 -2.30 -7.41 -10.04
CA ILE A 208 -3.74 -7.55 -10.23
C ILE A 208 -4.26 -8.67 -9.31
N ALA A 209 -5.32 -8.36 -8.57
CA ALA A 209 -6.09 -9.34 -7.83
C ALA A 209 -7.42 -9.64 -8.54
N TYR A 210 -7.99 -10.81 -8.28
CA TYR A 210 -9.39 -11.11 -8.59
C TYR A 210 -10.06 -11.85 -7.43
N ILE A 211 -11.38 -11.71 -7.28
CA ILE A 211 -12.16 -12.51 -6.34
C ILE A 211 -13.02 -13.53 -7.11
N ASN A 212 -12.93 -14.80 -6.72
CA ASN A 212 -13.80 -15.86 -7.22
C ASN A 212 -14.19 -16.81 -6.07
N ASN A 213 -15.46 -17.23 -6.02
CA ASN A 213 -16.01 -18.14 -5.00
C ASN A 213 -15.62 -17.78 -3.55
N GLY A 214 -15.62 -16.47 -3.23
CA GLY A 214 -15.28 -15.98 -1.89
C GLY A 214 -13.78 -15.95 -1.55
N GLN A 215 -12.88 -16.20 -2.50
CA GLN A 215 -11.43 -16.11 -2.30
C GLN A 215 -10.80 -15.07 -3.24
N ALA A 216 -9.85 -14.30 -2.71
CA ALA A 216 -9.01 -13.39 -3.48
C ALA A 216 -7.72 -14.08 -3.94
N TYR A 217 -7.29 -13.82 -5.16
CA TYR A 217 -6.07 -14.35 -5.77
C TYR A 217 -5.25 -13.18 -6.30
N LEU A 218 -3.97 -13.06 -5.92
CA LEU A 218 -3.10 -11.96 -6.34
C LEU A 218 -1.97 -12.43 -7.25
N TYR A 219 -1.71 -11.68 -8.33
CA TYR A 219 -0.61 -11.88 -9.27
C TYR A 219 0.16 -10.58 -9.46
N ALA A 220 1.49 -10.63 -9.45
CA ALA A 220 2.35 -9.50 -9.80
C ALA A 220 2.18 -9.15 -11.28
N TYR A 221 2.49 -7.92 -11.69
CA TYR A 221 2.47 -7.54 -13.13
C TYR A 221 3.39 -8.39 -14.02
N SER A 222 4.34 -9.15 -13.45
CA SER A 222 5.15 -10.16 -14.15
C SER A 222 4.44 -11.50 -14.42
N GLY A 223 3.17 -11.66 -14.01
CA GLY A 223 2.43 -12.92 -14.06
C GLY A 223 2.72 -13.89 -12.92
N LYS A 224 3.71 -13.60 -12.04
CA LYS A 224 4.00 -14.42 -10.85
C LYS A 224 2.80 -14.38 -9.89
N LYS A 225 2.26 -15.55 -9.51
CA LYS A 225 1.30 -15.66 -8.41
C LYS A 225 1.99 -15.24 -7.10
N LEU A 226 1.36 -14.32 -6.37
CA LEU A 226 1.90 -13.75 -5.13
C LEU A 226 1.27 -14.35 -3.87
N GLY A 227 -0.05 -14.57 -3.88
CA GLY A 227 -0.75 -15.12 -2.72
C GLY A 227 -2.22 -15.44 -2.99
N THR A 228 -2.92 -15.91 -1.96
CA THR A 228 -4.36 -16.21 -2.00
C THR A 228 -4.96 -15.96 -0.63
N SER A 229 -6.19 -15.44 -0.55
CA SER A 229 -6.84 -15.20 0.75
C SER A 229 -7.07 -16.51 1.52
N PRO A 230 -6.98 -16.50 2.87
CA PRO A 230 -7.26 -17.67 3.69
C PRO A 230 -8.67 -18.23 3.45
N SER A 231 -8.82 -19.54 3.64
CA SER A 231 -10.13 -20.19 3.67
C SER A 231 -11.00 -19.59 4.78
N GLY A 232 -12.24 -19.21 4.47
CA GLY A 232 -13.15 -18.59 5.43
C GLY A 232 -13.04 -17.05 5.52
N ALA A 233 -12.21 -16.41 4.70
CA ALA A 233 -12.41 -15.00 4.39
C ALA A 233 -13.77 -14.85 3.70
N TYR A 234 -14.77 -14.29 4.38
CA TYR A 234 -16.12 -14.11 3.81
C TYR A 234 -16.14 -12.94 2.81
N LEU A 235 -15.55 -13.18 1.62
CA LEU A 235 -15.49 -12.19 0.55
C LEU A 235 -16.77 -12.21 -0.26
N THR A 236 -17.48 -11.09 -0.25
CA THR A 236 -18.82 -10.99 -0.88
C THR A 236 -18.98 -9.80 -1.82
N ARG A 237 -18.03 -8.83 -1.84
CA ARG A 237 -18.18 -7.56 -2.57
C ARG A 237 -16.86 -6.91 -3.02
N ALA A 238 -17.00 -6.08 -4.06
CA ALA A 238 -16.02 -5.28 -4.79
C ALA A 238 -15.08 -4.32 -4.04
N LYS A 239 -15.03 -4.34 -2.70
CA LYS A 239 -14.43 -3.24 -1.92
C LYS A 239 -13.44 -3.67 -0.85
N GLN A 240 -13.01 -4.93 -0.85
CA GLN A 240 -12.26 -5.49 0.28
C GLN A 240 -10.73 -5.44 0.11
N ILE A 241 -10.22 -5.16 -1.10
CA ILE A 241 -8.78 -5.14 -1.39
C ILE A 241 -8.32 -3.70 -1.57
N GLY A 242 -7.31 -3.26 -0.82
CA GLY A 242 -6.70 -1.93 -0.93
C GLY A 242 -5.71 -1.80 -2.08
N ALA A 243 -5.31 -0.56 -2.39
CA ALA A 243 -4.30 -0.31 -3.42
C ALA A 243 -2.93 -0.91 -3.06
N ASP A 244 -2.66 -1.14 -1.79
CA ASP A 244 -1.48 -1.84 -1.26
C ASP A 244 -1.61 -3.37 -1.28
N GLY A 245 -2.69 -3.92 -1.87
CA GLY A 245 -2.98 -5.35 -1.90
C GLY A 245 -3.32 -5.97 -0.54
N ARG A 246 -3.59 -5.15 0.49
CA ARG A 246 -4.19 -5.66 1.73
C ARG A 246 -5.65 -5.98 1.51
N LEU A 247 -6.03 -7.21 1.86
CA LEU A 247 -7.40 -7.67 1.93
C LEU A 247 -7.93 -7.46 3.35
N PHE A 248 -9.04 -6.73 3.47
CA PHE A 248 -9.74 -6.52 4.73
C PHE A 248 -11.00 -7.38 4.77
N TYR A 249 -11.06 -8.34 5.69
CA TYR A 249 -12.19 -9.26 5.78
C TYR A 249 -12.65 -9.49 7.23
N PRO A 250 -13.94 -9.77 7.43
CA PRO A 250 -14.48 -10.06 8.75
C PRO A 250 -14.21 -11.51 9.15
N VAL A 251 -13.87 -11.71 10.41
CA VAL A 251 -13.96 -13.00 11.10
C VAL A 251 -15.07 -12.87 12.14
N PHE A 252 -16.01 -13.81 12.11
CA PHE A 252 -17.11 -13.87 13.06
C PHE A 252 -16.84 -14.93 14.12
N THR A 253 -17.16 -14.62 15.38
CA THR A 253 -17.06 -15.55 16.50
C THR A 253 -18.42 -15.64 17.22
N GLY A 254 -18.89 -16.85 17.52
CA GLY A 254 -20.17 -17.10 18.19
C GLY A 254 -21.40 -17.00 17.27
N SER A 255 -22.60 -17.01 17.86
CA SER A 255 -23.87 -16.94 17.12
C SER A 255 -25.00 -16.28 17.93
N GLY A 256 -26.01 -15.73 17.25
CA GLY A 256 -27.16 -15.10 17.90
C GLY A 256 -26.76 -13.92 18.78
N SER A 257 -27.16 -13.93 20.05
CA SER A 257 -26.76 -12.93 21.04
C SER A 257 -25.27 -12.97 21.39
N THR A 258 -24.57 -14.09 21.14
CA THR A 258 -23.12 -14.22 21.37
C THR A 258 -22.28 -13.87 20.14
N ALA A 259 -22.90 -13.48 19.03
CA ALA A 259 -22.17 -13.10 17.82
C ALA A 259 -21.29 -11.87 18.06
N SER A 260 -20.06 -11.95 17.59
CA SER A 260 -19.02 -10.92 17.61
C SER A 260 -18.27 -10.91 16.28
N ILE A 261 -17.58 -9.80 15.98
CA ILE A 261 -16.84 -9.58 14.74
C ILE A 261 -15.48 -8.91 15.04
N LYS A 262 -14.47 -9.34 14.30
CA LYS A 262 -13.18 -8.64 14.13
C LYS A 262 -12.84 -8.52 12.65
N ILE A 263 -12.01 -7.53 12.32
CA ILE A 263 -11.49 -7.34 10.96
C ILE A 263 -10.02 -7.76 10.93
N VAL A 264 -9.66 -8.56 9.94
CA VAL A 264 -8.27 -8.93 9.64
C VAL A 264 -7.80 -8.10 8.45
N ALA A 265 -6.59 -7.53 8.55
CA ALA A 265 -5.87 -7.02 7.39
C ALA A 265 -4.85 -8.07 6.95
N TYR A 266 -5.08 -8.64 5.78
CA TYR A 266 -4.27 -9.73 5.24
C TYR A 266 -3.49 -9.27 4.02
N ASN A 267 -2.18 -9.42 4.08
CA ASN A 267 -1.28 -8.98 3.03
C ASN A 267 -1.13 -10.08 1.99
N LEU A 268 -1.81 -9.92 0.85
CA LEU A 268 -1.81 -10.90 -0.24
C LEU A 268 -0.44 -11.05 -0.93
N PHE A 269 0.53 -10.16 -0.69
CA PHE A 269 1.91 -10.31 -1.17
C PHE A 269 2.77 -11.19 -0.24
N ARG A 270 2.48 -11.18 1.07
CA ARG A 270 3.26 -11.86 2.11
C ARG A 270 2.60 -13.12 2.67
N ASP A 271 1.37 -13.42 2.24
CA ASP A 271 0.54 -14.54 2.71
C ASP A 271 0.35 -14.56 4.25
N VAL A 272 0.28 -13.37 4.86
CA VAL A 272 0.23 -13.19 6.32
C VAL A 272 -0.81 -12.16 6.72
N ALA A 273 -1.41 -12.32 7.90
CA ALA A 273 -2.18 -11.26 8.54
C ALA A 273 -1.22 -10.19 9.07
N ASP A 274 -1.25 -8.98 8.49
CA ASP A 274 -0.48 -7.83 8.97
C ASP A 274 -0.96 -7.41 10.37
N TRP A 275 -2.28 -7.50 10.60
CA TRP A 275 -2.89 -7.35 11.91
C TRP A 275 -4.29 -7.96 11.96
N THR A 276 -4.78 -8.17 13.18
CA THR A 276 -6.18 -8.49 13.48
C THR A 276 -6.69 -7.49 14.49
N ALA A 277 -7.80 -6.80 14.16
CA ALA A 277 -8.41 -5.83 15.05
C ALA A 277 -8.97 -6.51 16.32
N PRO A 278 -9.09 -5.78 17.45
CA PRO A 278 -9.77 -6.29 18.63
C PRO A 278 -11.18 -6.80 18.32
N GLU A 279 -11.57 -7.92 18.95
CA GLU A 279 -12.91 -8.50 18.83
C GLU A 279 -13.96 -7.52 19.37
N SER A 280 -15.08 -7.36 18.65
CA SER A 280 -16.21 -6.57 19.13
C SER A 280 -16.81 -7.18 20.41
N LEU A 281 -17.30 -6.34 21.32
CA LEU A 281 -18.02 -6.79 22.51
C LEU A 281 -19.17 -7.77 22.16
N PHE A 282 -19.27 -8.85 22.94
CA PHE A 282 -20.39 -9.79 22.87
C PHE A 282 -21.73 -9.11 23.17
N GLY A 283 -22.84 -9.65 22.67
CA GLY A 283 -24.17 -9.03 22.81
C GLY A 283 -24.51 -8.01 21.73
N TYR A 284 -23.53 -7.51 20.97
CA TYR A 284 -23.76 -6.49 19.95
C TYR A 284 -24.47 -7.02 18.69
N ASN A 285 -24.50 -8.34 18.50
CA ASN A 285 -25.09 -9.03 17.34
C ASN A 285 -24.76 -8.31 16.01
N PRO A 286 -23.45 -8.21 15.66
CA PRO A 286 -22.99 -7.44 14.52
C PRO A 286 -23.33 -8.15 13.20
N GLN A 287 -23.91 -7.39 12.29
CA GLN A 287 -24.09 -7.77 10.89
C GLN A 287 -23.11 -6.93 10.07
N TYR A 288 -22.09 -7.59 9.55
CA TYR A 288 -21.17 -6.99 8.59
C TYR A 288 -21.92 -6.53 7.33
N SER A 289 -21.54 -5.37 6.79
CA SER A 289 -22.03 -4.94 5.48
C SER A 289 -20.91 -4.88 4.45
N SER A 290 -19.82 -4.17 4.75
CA SER A 290 -18.66 -3.98 3.84
C SER A 290 -17.46 -3.40 4.59
N THR A 291 -16.28 -3.60 4.03
CA THR A 291 -15.06 -2.83 4.32
C THR A 291 -14.75 -1.92 3.13
N TYR A 292 -14.01 -0.86 3.40
CA TYR A 292 -13.54 0.13 2.44
C TYR A 292 -12.10 0.51 2.85
N PRO A 293 -11.07 -0.06 2.21
CA PRO A 293 -9.67 0.30 2.44
C PRO A 293 -9.46 1.81 2.40
N THR A 294 -8.47 2.30 3.12
CA THR A 294 -8.13 3.74 3.14
C THR A 294 -6.67 3.99 2.73
N PRO A 295 -6.34 5.16 2.16
CA PRO A 295 -4.98 5.46 1.66
C PRO A 295 -3.88 5.42 2.73
N ASP A 296 -4.24 5.56 4.01
CA ASP A 296 -3.34 5.44 5.16
C ASP A 296 -2.96 3.99 5.50
N GLY A 297 -3.40 2.99 4.72
CA GLY A 297 -3.19 1.55 4.99
C GLY A 297 -4.17 0.96 6.01
N GLY A 298 -5.13 1.75 6.49
CA GLY A 298 -6.23 1.30 7.34
C GLY A 298 -7.47 0.86 6.56
N VAL A 299 -8.62 0.86 7.24
CA VAL A 299 -9.91 0.49 6.66
C VAL A 299 -11.08 1.18 7.36
N VAL A 300 -12.11 1.53 6.60
CA VAL A 300 -13.43 1.87 7.12
C VAL A 300 -14.32 0.64 7.08
N VAL A 301 -14.97 0.34 8.19
CA VAL A 301 -15.86 -0.81 8.36
C VAL A 301 -17.29 -0.32 8.52
N GLN A 302 -18.19 -0.80 7.67
CA GLN A 302 -19.61 -0.57 7.78
C GLN A 302 -20.28 -1.79 8.42
N ILE A 303 -20.87 -1.58 9.60
CA ILE A 303 -21.56 -2.60 10.38
C ILE A 303 -22.96 -2.13 10.80
N THR A 304 -23.89 -3.07 10.93
CA THR A 304 -25.15 -2.87 11.65
C THR A 304 -25.05 -3.64 12.96
N ARG A 305 -25.31 -3.00 14.11
CA ARG A 305 -25.16 -3.61 15.44
C ARG A 305 -26.32 -3.18 16.35
N LEU A 306 -26.52 -3.86 17.48
CA LEU A 306 -27.42 -3.35 18.51
C LEU A 306 -26.80 -2.11 19.17
N LYS A 307 -27.62 -1.08 19.38
CA LYS A 307 -27.25 0.15 20.07
C LYS A 307 -26.92 -0.14 21.52
N VAL A 308 -26.01 0.63 22.10
CA VAL A 308 -25.61 0.44 23.49
C VAL A 308 -25.91 1.68 24.33
N VAL A 309 -26.61 1.46 25.45
CA VAL A 309 -26.98 2.49 26.41
C VAL A 309 -26.53 2.00 27.79
N GLY A 310 -25.73 2.82 28.49
CA GLY A 310 -25.19 2.44 29.82
C GLY A 310 -24.29 1.19 29.81
N GLY A 311 -23.74 0.79 28.66
CA GLY A 311 -22.92 -0.43 28.51
C GLY A 311 -23.71 -1.69 28.15
N ALA A 312 -25.05 -1.65 28.11
CA ALA A 312 -25.89 -2.77 27.71
C ALA A 312 -26.45 -2.60 26.28
N PRO A 313 -26.45 -3.66 25.44
CA PRO A 313 -27.18 -3.67 24.17
C PRO A 313 -28.70 -3.51 24.35
N THR A 314 -29.31 -2.68 23.53
CA THR A 314 -30.77 -2.54 23.43
C THR A 314 -31.34 -3.43 22.32
N THR A 315 -32.65 -3.36 22.07
CA THR A 315 -33.29 -4.00 20.90
C THR A 315 -33.18 -3.17 19.61
N GLU A 316 -32.76 -1.91 19.69
CA GLU A 316 -32.60 -1.00 18.54
C GLU A 316 -31.35 -1.39 17.75
N ARG A 317 -31.49 -1.73 16.47
CA ARG A 317 -30.33 -1.87 15.56
C ARG A 317 -29.95 -0.51 15.02
N VAL A 318 -28.66 -0.17 15.06
CA VAL A 318 -28.09 1.05 14.50
C VAL A 318 -27.04 0.70 13.46
N ARG A 319 -26.83 1.61 12.50
CA ARG A 319 -25.74 1.51 11.54
C ARG A 319 -24.53 2.27 12.09
N THR A 320 -23.34 1.75 11.90
CA THR A 320 -22.11 2.33 12.42
C THR A 320 -21.02 2.26 11.37
N VAL A 321 -20.32 3.38 11.19
CA VAL A 321 -19.09 3.46 10.42
C VAL A 321 -17.94 3.52 11.42
N VAL A 322 -16.99 2.58 11.32
CA VAL A 322 -15.83 2.48 12.22
C VAL A 322 -14.56 2.65 11.38
N LYS A 323 -13.71 3.62 11.71
CA LYS A 323 -12.39 3.77 11.09
C LYS A 323 -11.35 3.00 11.92
N LEU A 324 -10.65 2.08 11.27
CA LEU A 324 -9.44 1.45 11.79
C LEU A 324 -8.20 2.07 11.12
N ASN A 325 -7.12 2.26 11.87
CA ASN A 325 -5.83 2.70 11.34
C ASN A 325 -5.04 1.51 10.73
N ALA A 326 -3.83 1.79 10.23
CA ALA A 326 -2.92 0.79 9.66
C ALA A 326 -2.41 -0.28 10.65
N LEU A 327 -2.80 -0.20 11.93
CA LEU A 327 -2.45 -1.16 12.99
C LEU A 327 -3.69 -1.90 13.53
N GLY A 328 -4.85 -1.76 12.88
CA GLY A 328 -6.12 -2.37 13.31
C GLY A 328 -6.76 -1.74 14.54
N GLN A 329 -6.23 -0.62 15.02
CA GLN A 329 -6.80 0.11 16.15
C GLN A 329 -7.92 1.04 15.69
N LYS A 330 -8.97 1.17 16.49
CA LYS A 330 -10.09 2.07 16.19
C LYS A 330 -9.66 3.54 16.36
N SER A 331 -9.60 4.27 15.25
CA SER A 331 -9.38 5.73 15.25
C SER A 331 -10.62 6.46 15.75
N TRP A 332 -11.78 6.12 15.20
CA TRP A 332 -13.08 6.69 15.57
C TRP A 332 -14.24 5.79 15.13
N GLU A 333 -15.42 6.02 15.68
CA GLU A 333 -16.68 5.46 15.19
C GLU A 333 -17.78 6.52 15.14
N LYS A 334 -18.66 6.42 14.13
CA LYS A 334 -19.85 7.26 14.00
C LYS A 334 -21.08 6.36 13.94
N GLU A 335 -21.94 6.50 14.95
CA GLU A 335 -23.26 5.88 14.97
C GLU A 335 -24.25 6.71 14.16
N PHE A 336 -25.09 6.02 13.39
CA PHE A 336 -26.13 6.56 12.55
C PHE A 336 -27.47 5.91 12.98
N PRO A 337 -28.30 6.61 13.78
CA PRO A 337 -29.53 6.05 14.31
C PRO A 337 -30.58 5.88 13.21
N ASN A 338 -31.48 4.90 13.36
CA ASN A 338 -32.55 4.64 12.39
C ASN A 338 -33.66 5.70 12.41
N GLN A 339 -33.63 6.61 13.37
CA GLN A 339 -34.56 7.72 13.49
C GLN A 339 -33.80 8.93 14.05
N ASP A 340 -34.09 10.13 13.56
CA ASP A 340 -33.56 11.37 14.15
C ASP A 340 -34.42 11.89 15.31
N THR A 341 -33.98 12.96 15.96
CA THR A 341 -34.67 13.60 17.09
C THR A 341 -36.05 14.18 16.74
N SER A 342 -36.36 14.34 15.46
CA SER A 342 -37.66 14.80 14.96
C SER A 342 -38.58 13.65 14.54
N GLY A 343 -38.16 12.40 14.75
CA GLY A 343 -38.95 11.22 14.42
C GLY A 343 -38.83 10.77 12.96
N ASN A 344 -37.95 11.37 12.15
CA ASN A 344 -37.81 10.97 10.74
C ASN A 344 -37.02 9.65 10.63
N PRO A 345 -37.55 8.59 9.99
CA PRO A 345 -36.81 7.36 9.78
C PRO A 345 -35.68 7.51 8.75
N TRP A 346 -34.56 6.84 9.03
CA TRP A 346 -33.36 6.77 8.22
C TRP A 346 -32.92 5.31 8.06
N ASN A 347 -32.85 4.84 6.81
CA ASN A 347 -32.58 3.45 6.46
C ASN A 347 -31.16 3.25 5.95
N ASN A 348 -30.99 3.04 4.64
CA ASN A 348 -29.74 2.55 4.07
C ASN A 348 -28.58 3.50 4.31
N THR A 349 -27.38 2.94 4.29
CA THR A 349 -26.13 3.69 4.46
C THR A 349 -25.16 3.17 3.43
N TYR A 350 -24.56 4.08 2.68
CA TYR A 350 -23.62 3.78 1.62
C TYR A 350 -22.35 4.58 1.88
N VAL A 351 -21.19 3.94 1.76
CA VAL A 351 -19.91 4.57 2.06
C VAL A 351 -19.03 4.60 0.81
N SER A 352 -18.26 5.67 0.69
CA SER A 352 -17.13 5.80 -0.23
C SER A 352 -15.92 6.36 0.51
N VAL A 353 -14.73 6.03 0.02
CA VAL A 353 -13.46 6.54 0.50
C VAL A 353 -12.75 7.17 -0.68
N ASP A 354 -12.17 8.36 -0.48
CA ASP A 354 -11.36 9.02 -1.49
C ASP A 354 -9.84 8.83 -1.26
N VAL A 355 -9.03 9.15 -2.28
CA VAL A 355 -7.56 9.08 -2.25
C VAL A 355 -6.91 10.02 -1.23
N SER A 356 -7.66 10.96 -0.64
CA SER A 356 -7.19 11.82 0.47
C SER A 356 -7.58 11.27 1.85
N GLY A 357 -8.29 10.14 1.91
CA GLY A 357 -8.79 9.52 3.13
C GLY A 357 -10.07 10.13 3.69
N LYS A 358 -10.78 10.98 2.91
CA LYS A 358 -12.12 11.43 3.29
C LYS A 358 -13.15 10.35 3.01
N ILE A 359 -14.20 10.35 3.81
CA ILE A 359 -15.17 9.27 3.92
C ILE A 359 -16.55 9.88 3.69
N ALA A 360 -17.12 9.62 2.51
CA ALA A 360 -18.46 10.05 2.16
C ALA A 360 -19.47 9.00 2.61
N VAL A 361 -20.52 9.44 3.31
CA VAL A 361 -21.60 8.60 3.85
C VAL A 361 -22.93 9.16 3.37
N LEU A 362 -23.67 8.36 2.59
CA LEU A 362 -25.01 8.71 2.14
C LEU A 362 -26.03 7.87 2.91
N ARG A 363 -27.16 8.47 3.29
CA ARG A 363 -28.28 7.76 3.90
C ARG A 363 -29.60 8.05 3.22
N GLU A 364 -30.41 7.00 3.01
CA GLU A 364 -31.83 7.15 2.64
C GLU A 364 -32.66 7.48 3.87
N GLY A 365 -33.58 8.44 3.76
CA GLY A 365 -34.51 8.80 4.82
C GLY A 365 -35.88 9.20 4.30
N SER A 366 -36.81 9.40 5.23
CA SER A 366 -38.15 9.91 4.93
C SER A 366 -38.51 10.96 5.98
N LEU A 367 -38.68 12.21 5.54
CA LEU A 367 -38.94 13.33 6.43
C LEU A 367 -40.44 13.54 6.58
N GLN A 368 -40.92 13.77 7.81
CA GLN A 368 -42.31 14.16 8.05
C GLN A 368 -42.61 15.50 7.36
N THR A 369 -43.83 15.67 6.85
CA THR A 369 -44.29 16.92 6.24
C THR A 369 -45.60 17.39 6.87
N ASN A 370 -45.88 18.69 6.74
CA ASN A 370 -47.14 19.30 7.18
C ASN A 370 -48.23 19.24 6.09
N ASP A 371 -48.00 18.54 4.97
CA ASP A 371 -48.97 18.37 3.88
C ASP A 371 -50.02 17.29 4.24
N PRO A 372 -51.31 17.63 4.36
CA PRO A 372 -52.36 16.66 4.68
C PRO A 372 -52.53 15.54 3.64
N SER A 373 -52.07 15.77 2.40
CA SER A 373 -52.14 14.79 1.30
C SER A 373 -50.95 13.84 1.26
N ASN A 374 -49.82 14.19 1.89
CA ASN A 374 -48.67 13.29 2.04
C ASN A 374 -47.87 13.60 3.31
N SER A 375 -48.03 12.74 4.32
CA SER A 375 -47.35 12.87 5.62
C SER A 375 -45.83 12.73 5.56
N THR A 376 -45.24 12.22 4.48
CA THR A 376 -43.78 12.06 4.37
C THR A 376 -43.20 12.37 2.99
N MET A 377 -41.99 12.93 2.93
CA MET A 377 -41.22 13.13 1.70
C MET A 377 -39.91 12.31 1.71
N PRO A 378 -39.48 11.76 0.56
CA PRO A 378 -38.16 11.13 0.42
C PRO A 378 -37.01 12.11 0.70
N ALA A 379 -35.91 11.61 1.27
CA ALA A 379 -34.73 12.41 1.60
C ALA A 379 -33.41 11.62 1.50
N ILE A 380 -32.32 12.36 1.27
CA ILE A 380 -30.95 11.83 1.23
C ILE A 380 -30.05 12.68 2.13
N SER A 381 -29.52 12.09 3.21
CA SER A 381 -28.45 12.71 4.01
C SER A 381 -27.10 12.42 3.34
N ILE A 382 -26.26 13.44 3.25
CA ILE A 382 -24.90 13.40 2.73
C ILE A 382 -23.97 13.96 3.80
N GLY A 383 -23.23 13.08 4.48
CA GLY A 383 -22.12 13.45 5.34
C GLY A 383 -20.78 13.14 4.68
N VAL A 384 -19.79 14.01 4.81
CA VAL A 384 -18.39 13.72 4.49
C VAL A 384 -17.54 14.00 5.71
N PHE A 385 -16.72 13.02 6.08
CA PHE A 385 -15.81 13.08 7.20
C PHE A 385 -14.36 13.10 6.69
N ASP A 386 -13.44 13.75 7.41
CA ASP A 386 -12.01 13.57 7.17
C ASP A 386 -11.49 12.26 7.80
N GLY A 387 -10.21 11.95 7.60
CA GLY A 387 -9.60 10.75 8.17
C GLY A 387 -9.62 10.69 9.71
N ALA A 388 -9.72 11.84 10.38
CA ALA A 388 -9.83 11.96 11.84
C ALA A 388 -11.30 11.89 12.35
N GLY A 389 -12.28 11.93 11.45
CA GLY A 389 -13.71 11.84 11.78
C GLY A 389 -14.40 13.19 11.97
N ASN A 390 -13.73 14.31 11.65
CA ASN A 390 -14.36 15.63 11.67
C ASN A 390 -15.32 15.77 10.49
N VAL A 391 -16.45 16.45 10.70
CA VAL A 391 -17.41 16.75 9.63
C VAL A 391 -16.82 17.82 8.70
N VAL A 392 -16.63 17.46 7.43
CA VAL A 392 -16.20 18.35 6.34
C VAL A 392 -17.41 18.89 5.57
N TYR A 393 -18.48 18.10 5.49
CA TYR A 393 -19.73 18.45 4.84
C TYR A 393 -20.87 17.66 5.50
N ASP A 394 -22.01 18.28 5.75
CA ASP A 394 -23.24 17.60 6.20
C ASP A 394 -24.44 18.37 5.66
N GLN A 395 -25.27 17.72 4.84
CA GLN A 395 -26.49 18.28 4.25
C GLN A 395 -27.54 17.20 4.01
N ILE A 396 -28.81 17.61 3.87
CA ILE A 396 -29.93 16.70 3.57
C ILE A 396 -30.67 17.19 2.32
N MET A 397 -30.68 16.42 1.24
CA MET A 397 -31.56 16.64 0.10
C MET A 397 -32.99 16.21 0.43
N ARG A 398 -34.00 16.97 -0.02
CA ARG A 398 -35.41 16.76 0.29
C ARG A 398 -36.29 16.89 -0.96
N GLY A 399 -37.27 16.01 -1.12
CA GLY A 399 -38.26 16.11 -2.21
C GLY A 399 -37.68 15.99 -3.63
N ASN A 400 -38.40 16.50 -4.62
CA ASN A 400 -37.98 16.52 -6.03
C ASN A 400 -37.23 17.82 -6.36
N LEU A 401 -35.91 17.72 -6.52
CA LEU A 401 -35.00 18.84 -6.77
C LEU A 401 -35.14 19.49 -8.16
N ASP A 402 -35.88 18.88 -9.10
CA ASP A 402 -36.20 19.52 -10.39
C ASP A 402 -37.34 20.56 -10.27
N LYS A 403 -38.07 20.58 -9.15
CA LYS A 403 -39.21 21.49 -8.94
C LYS A 403 -38.83 22.61 -7.98
N GLN A 404 -39.09 23.86 -8.38
CA GLN A 404 -38.74 25.07 -7.61
C GLN A 404 -39.22 25.09 -6.15
N ALA A 405 -40.25 24.33 -5.80
CA ALA A 405 -40.83 24.26 -4.45
C ALA A 405 -40.59 22.93 -3.71
N GLY A 406 -39.80 21.99 -4.26
CA GLY A 406 -39.51 20.70 -3.61
C GLY A 406 -40.78 19.87 -3.30
N GLY A 407 -41.39 19.28 -4.33
CA GLY A 407 -42.64 18.52 -4.16
C GLY A 407 -42.51 17.29 -3.24
N VAL A 408 -43.65 16.76 -2.76
CA VAL A 408 -43.72 15.61 -1.85
C VAL A 408 -43.25 14.28 -2.46
N ASN A 409 -43.23 14.16 -3.79
CA ASN A 409 -42.47 13.13 -4.50
C ASN A 409 -40.98 13.51 -4.44
N GLY A 410 -40.08 12.55 -4.21
CA GLY A 410 -38.65 12.85 -4.09
C GLY A 410 -37.75 11.69 -4.45
N TYR A 411 -36.45 11.86 -4.26
CA TYR A 411 -35.45 10.85 -4.62
C TYR A 411 -34.86 10.20 -3.38
N ASN A 412 -34.78 8.87 -3.38
CA ASN A 412 -33.91 8.11 -2.46
C ASN A 412 -32.66 7.68 -3.22
N VAL A 413 -31.54 7.52 -2.52
CA VAL A 413 -30.39 6.77 -3.04
C VAL A 413 -30.88 5.39 -3.48
N GLY A 414 -30.49 4.92 -4.67
CA GLY A 414 -31.14 3.77 -5.29
C GLY A 414 -30.19 2.75 -5.88
N GLY A 415 -30.26 1.50 -5.40
CA GLY A 415 -29.88 0.33 -6.20
C GLY A 415 -28.99 -0.71 -5.56
N GLN A 416 -28.88 -1.86 -6.22
CA GLN A 416 -28.17 -3.06 -5.77
C GLN A 416 -26.74 -3.18 -6.35
N GLY A 417 -26.16 -2.07 -6.81
CA GLY A 417 -24.86 -2.05 -7.48
C GLY A 417 -23.65 -2.28 -6.56
N THR A 418 -22.52 -2.61 -7.17
CA THR A 418 -21.24 -2.94 -6.53
C THR A 418 -20.52 -1.71 -5.96
N ASN A 419 -20.45 -0.60 -6.70
CA ASN A 419 -19.52 0.49 -6.34
C ASN A 419 -20.05 1.57 -5.40
N GLY A 420 -21.35 1.61 -5.07
CA GLY A 420 -21.89 2.63 -4.17
C GLY A 420 -21.53 4.07 -4.62
N PRO A 421 -21.57 5.08 -3.74
CA PRO A 421 -21.25 6.45 -4.12
C PRO A 421 -19.80 6.56 -4.56
N THR A 422 -19.54 7.36 -5.60
CA THR A 422 -18.20 7.51 -6.20
C THR A 422 -17.72 8.93 -5.97
N THR A 423 -16.49 9.10 -5.48
CA THR A 423 -15.87 10.42 -5.31
C THR A 423 -14.99 10.77 -6.52
N GLY A 424 -14.99 12.04 -6.91
CA GLY A 424 -14.11 12.60 -7.92
C GLY A 424 -13.67 14.01 -7.52
N PRO A 425 -12.94 14.73 -8.40
CA PRO A 425 -12.33 16.01 -8.04
C PRO A 425 -13.38 17.01 -7.54
N ASN A 426 -13.28 17.34 -6.25
CA ASN A 426 -14.21 18.22 -5.52
C ASN A 426 -15.70 17.85 -5.65
N THR A 427 -16.04 16.59 -5.97
CA THR A 427 -17.42 16.22 -6.34
C THR A 427 -17.78 14.80 -5.87
N LEU A 428 -18.97 14.65 -5.32
CA LEU A 428 -19.58 13.38 -4.95
C LEU A 428 -20.66 13.00 -5.96
N TYR A 429 -20.60 11.77 -6.47
CA TYR A 429 -21.52 11.22 -7.47
C TYR A 429 -22.31 10.04 -6.90
N PHE A 430 -23.61 9.99 -7.19
CA PHE A 430 -24.47 8.85 -6.81
C PHE A 430 -25.72 8.79 -7.68
N LEU A 431 -26.26 7.57 -7.81
CA LEU A 431 -27.56 7.33 -8.42
C LEU A 431 -28.67 7.44 -7.38
N ALA A 432 -29.72 8.18 -7.71
CA ALA A 432 -30.93 8.29 -6.90
C ALA A 432 -32.19 8.13 -7.76
N VAL A 433 -33.25 7.61 -7.16
CA VAL A 433 -34.43 7.06 -7.82
C VAL A 433 -35.68 7.71 -7.26
N CYS A 434 -36.61 8.13 -8.12
CA CYS A 434 -37.85 8.72 -7.64
C CYS A 434 -38.71 7.73 -6.83
N LYS A 435 -39.31 8.24 -5.75
CA LYS A 435 -40.36 7.61 -4.94
C LYS A 435 -41.59 8.52 -4.91
N GLY A 436 -42.77 7.92 -5.07
CA GLY A 436 -44.06 8.62 -5.12
C GLY A 436 -44.74 8.48 -6.49
N THR A 437 -45.53 9.47 -6.89
CA THR A 437 -46.31 9.47 -8.15
C THR A 437 -45.52 9.95 -9.38
N CYS A 438 -44.20 9.78 -9.40
CA CYS A 438 -43.44 9.83 -10.65
C CYS A 438 -43.96 8.73 -11.59
N GLY A 439 -44.04 9.03 -12.89
CA GLY A 439 -44.46 8.06 -13.90
C GLY A 439 -43.47 6.90 -13.96
N GLU A 440 -43.86 5.77 -13.39
CA GLU A 440 -43.07 4.54 -13.20
C GLU A 440 -41.83 4.64 -12.27
N TYR A 441 -41.40 3.46 -11.80
CA TYR A 441 -40.21 3.22 -10.97
C TYR A 441 -38.87 3.43 -11.74
N LEU A 442 -38.88 4.25 -12.79
CA LEU A 442 -37.84 4.33 -13.82
C LEU A 442 -37.03 5.63 -13.83
N GLU A 443 -37.48 6.70 -13.17
CA GLU A 443 -36.71 7.95 -13.12
C GLU A 443 -35.52 7.83 -12.14
N THR A 444 -34.49 7.11 -12.59
CA THR A 444 -33.15 7.10 -11.97
C THR A 444 -32.36 8.29 -12.48
N LYS A 445 -31.59 8.94 -11.60
CA LYS A 445 -30.78 10.12 -11.91
C LYS A 445 -29.38 10.00 -11.34
N LEU A 446 -28.39 10.41 -12.11
CA LEU A 446 -27.06 10.73 -11.60
C LEU A 446 -27.09 12.14 -11.02
N TYR A 447 -26.79 12.25 -9.72
CA TYR A 447 -26.57 13.51 -9.02
C TYR A 447 -25.06 13.77 -8.85
N ALA A 448 -24.68 15.04 -8.95
CA ALA A 448 -23.32 15.53 -8.74
C ALA A 448 -23.36 16.69 -7.73
N VAL A 449 -22.77 16.48 -6.55
CA VAL A 449 -22.73 17.46 -5.45
C VAL A 449 -21.29 17.92 -5.28
N LYS A 450 -21.00 19.21 -5.49
CA LYS A 450 -19.64 19.74 -5.25
C LYS A 450 -19.36 19.79 -3.75
N ILE A 451 -18.27 19.17 -3.35
CA ILE A 451 -17.74 19.17 -1.98
C ILE A 451 -16.24 19.41 -2.11
N PRO A 452 -15.77 20.67 -1.91
CA PRO A 452 -14.35 21.02 -2.06
C PRO A 452 -13.44 20.15 -1.19
N GLY A 453 -12.29 19.78 -1.75
CA GLY A 453 -11.32 18.90 -1.11
C GLY A 453 -11.64 17.40 -1.19
N LEU A 454 -12.78 16.97 -1.76
CA LEU A 454 -12.93 15.58 -2.17
C LEU A 454 -11.95 15.23 -3.29
N GLY A 455 -11.32 14.08 -3.14
CA GLY A 455 -10.48 13.45 -4.14
C GLY A 455 -11.22 12.41 -4.97
N LEU A 456 -10.42 11.74 -5.79
CA LEU A 456 -10.75 10.55 -6.55
C LEU A 456 -11.17 9.39 -5.62
N ASP A 457 -12.05 8.50 -6.06
CA ASP A 457 -12.37 7.24 -5.36
C ASP A 457 -11.12 6.40 -5.06
N TYR A 458 -11.18 5.58 -4.01
CA TYR A 458 -10.10 4.70 -3.59
C TYR A 458 -10.62 3.27 -3.28
N PRO A 459 -9.88 2.21 -3.68
CA PRO A 459 -8.70 2.23 -4.55
C PRO A 459 -9.08 2.43 -6.03
N ARG A 460 -8.17 2.99 -6.85
CA ARG A 460 -8.50 3.39 -8.23
C ARG A 460 -7.38 3.14 -9.22
N GLY A 461 -7.40 1.97 -9.83
CA GLY A 461 -6.38 1.44 -10.75
C GLY A 461 -5.42 2.44 -11.40
N PRO A 462 -5.78 3.11 -12.51
CA PRO A 462 -4.85 3.93 -13.29
C PRO A 462 -4.50 5.28 -12.65
N VAL A 463 -5.02 5.58 -11.45
CA VAL A 463 -4.64 6.75 -10.64
C VAL A 463 -4.09 6.36 -9.27
N ILE A 464 -4.10 5.07 -8.93
CA ILE A 464 -2.88 4.39 -8.45
C ILE A 464 -1.92 4.37 -9.64
N THR A 465 -1.51 5.55 -10.12
CA THR A 465 -0.15 5.67 -10.59
C THR A 465 0.67 5.05 -9.48
N ARG A 466 1.47 4.01 -9.75
CA ARG A 466 2.66 3.79 -8.93
C ARG A 466 3.31 5.16 -8.90
N THR A 467 3.24 5.85 -7.77
CA THR A 467 4.04 7.05 -7.57
C THR A 467 5.45 6.54 -7.84
N PRO A 468 6.17 7.04 -8.85
CA PRO A 468 7.59 6.79 -8.90
C PRO A 468 8.07 7.34 -7.56
N ARG A 469 8.46 6.46 -6.62
CA ARG A 469 9.07 6.90 -5.36
C ARG A 469 10.16 7.86 -5.81
N PRO A 470 10.15 9.14 -5.39
CA PRO A 470 10.88 10.22 -6.04
C PRO A 470 12.27 9.75 -6.44
N ALA A 471 12.42 9.56 -7.75
CA ALA A 471 13.37 8.59 -8.27
C ALA A 471 14.79 9.10 -7.95
N SER A 472 15.48 8.35 -7.09
CA SER A 472 16.63 8.86 -6.37
C SER A 472 17.87 8.59 -7.19
N ALA A 473 18.41 9.64 -7.81
CA ALA A 473 19.58 9.53 -8.69
C ALA A 473 20.80 8.87 -8.01
N PHE A 474 20.86 8.88 -6.67
CA PHE A 474 21.71 8.02 -5.86
C PHE A 474 20.84 7.14 -4.94
N VAL A 475 21.12 5.82 -4.93
CA VAL A 475 20.54 4.83 -4.00
C VAL A 475 21.65 4.19 -3.16
N ALA A 476 21.46 4.08 -1.85
CA ALA A 476 22.38 3.40 -0.93
C ALA A 476 21.69 2.19 -0.28
N LEU A 477 22.16 1.02 -0.70
CA LEU A 477 21.74 -0.30 -0.24
C LEU A 477 22.75 -0.86 0.76
N GLY A 478 22.37 -1.93 1.44
CA GLY A 478 23.27 -2.81 2.16
C GLY A 478 22.88 -3.11 3.60
N ASP A 479 23.86 -3.59 4.35
CA ASP A 479 23.71 -3.95 5.75
C ASP A 479 24.00 -2.80 6.71
N SER A 480 24.33 -3.13 7.96
CA SER A 480 24.65 -2.20 9.05
C SER A 480 25.84 -1.29 8.76
N PHE A 481 26.81 -1.72 7.95
CA PHE A 481 27.95 -0.88 7.54
C PHE A 481 27.50 0.25 6.60
N SER A 482 26.50 -0.01 5.74
CA SER A 482 25.83 1.02 4.93
C SER A 482 24.78 1.82 5.72
N SER A 483 24.04 1.21 6.64
CA SER A 483 23.01 1.93 7.41
C SER A 483 23.63 2.91 8.42
N GLY A 484 24.87 2.66 8.87
CA GLY A 484 25.53 3.44 9.92
C GLY A 484 25.13 3.01 11.33
N GLU A 485 24.91 1.71 11.53
CA GLU A 485 24.65 1.10 12.84
C GLU A 485 25.61 1.63 13.91
N GLY A 486 25.07 2.00 15.06
CA GLY A 486 25.84 2.57 16.17
C GLY A 486 26.26 4.02 16.04
N VAL A 487 25.79 4.76 15.02
CA VAL A 487 26.03 6.21 14.89
C VAL A 487 24.70 6.98 14.97
N PRO A 488 24.11 7.19 16.16
CA PRO A 488 22.89 8.00 16.31
C PRO A 488 23.14 9.49 15.97
N PRO A 489 22.10 10.26 15.60
CA PRO A 489 20.70 9.85 15.54
C PRO A 489 20.35 9.10 14.25
N PHE A 490 19.49 8.10 14.39
CA PHE A 490 18.88 7.36 13.30
C PHE A 490 17.61 8.06 12.80
N GLU A 491 17.20 7.74 11.58
CA GLU A 491 15.88 8.09 11.05
C GLU A 491 14.79 7.46 11.93
N ALA A 492 13.91 8.29 12.51
CA ALA A 492 12.97 7.87 13.57
C ALA A 492 12.03 6.70 13.20
N VAL A 493 11.79 6.45 11.91
CA VAL A 493 10.99 5.30 11.44
C VAL A 493 11.78 3.98 11.40
N THR A 494 13.10 4.03 11.61
CA THR A 494 14.05 2.91 11.54
C THR A 494 14.66 2.52 12.89
N ASP A 495 14.22 3.20 13.96
CA ASP A 495 14.68 3.05 15.35
C ASP A 495 13.44 2.86 16.26
N LEU A 496 12.75 1.75 16.01
CA LEU A 496 11.52 1.34 16.67
C LEU A 496 11.71 -0.10 17.19
N PRO A 497 12.16 -0.30 18.44
CA PRO A 497 12.50 -1.61 18.99
C PRO A 497 11.41 -2.67 18.78
N GLY A 498 11.79 -3.79 18.17
CA GLY A 498 10.88 -4.90 17.83
C GLY A 498 9.95 -4.66 16.64
N VAL A 499 9.94 -3.47 16.04
CA VAL A 499 9.09 -3.11 14.88
C VAL A 499 9.94 -2.85 13.65
N ASN A 500 10.90 -1.92 13.75
CA ASN A 500 11.88 -1.62 12.71
C ASN A 500 13.21 -1.21 13.37
N THR A 501 14.28 -1.96 13.10
CA THR A 501 15.64 -1.65 13.57
C THR A 501 16.63 -1.66 12.42
N CYS A 502 16.23 -1.10 11.26
CA CYS A 502 17.16 -0.86 10.16
C CYS A 502 18.25 0.17 10.51
N HIS A 503 18.04 1.02 11.54
CA HIS A 503 19.00 1.99 12.09
C HIS A 503 19.76 2.77 11.00
N ARG A 504 19.01 3.54 10.18
CA ARG A 504 19.60 4.40 9.15
C ARG A 504 20.10 5.70 9.78
N SER A 505 21.40 5.82 9.96
CA SER A 505 22.07 6.97 10.58
C SER A 505 22.06 8.19 9.66
N THR A 506 21.78 9.35 10.24
CA THR A 506 21.97 10.65 9.59
C THR A 506 23.43 10.96 9.26
N ALA A 507 24.39 10.25 9.87
CA ALA A 507 25.83 10.36 9.66
C ALA A 507 26.46 9.14 8.94
N ALA A 508 25.64 8.25 8.36
CA ALA A 508 26.14 7.16 7.51
C ALA A 508 26.86 7.69 6.25
N TYR A 509 27.83 6.95 5.73
CA TYR A 509 28.68 7.40 4.61
C TYR A 509 27.87 7.90 3.41
N ALA A 510 26.74 7.25 3.11
CA ALA A 510 25.87 7.63 1.99
C ALA A 510 25.24 9.02 2.17
N ARG A 511 24.86 9.38 3.40
CA ARG A 511 24.39 10.73 3.75
C ARG A 511 25.54 11.74 3.68
N LEU A 512 26.76 11.35 4.07
CA LEU A 512 27.95 12.22 4.03
C LEU A 512 28.42 12.55 2.60
N ILE A 513 28.37 11.60 1.65
CA ILE A 513 28.81 11.85 0.26
C ILE A 513 27.72 12.47 -0.64
N SER A 514 26.44 12.36 -0.26
CA SER A 514 25.29 12.82 -1.04
C SER A 514 25.44 14.27 -1.52
N GLY A 515 25.54 14.48 -2.84
CA GLY A 515 25.64 15.83 -3.43
C GLY A 515 27.00 16.52 -3.29
N THR A 516 28.04 15.82 -2.82
CA THR A 516 29.40 16.40 -2.63
C THR A 516 30.17 16.62 -3.93
N SER A 517 29.75 16.03 -5.05
CA SER A 517 30.36 16.26 -6.36
C SER A 517 29.35 16.07 -7.52
N PRO A 518 29.65 16.54 -8.74
CA PRO A 518 28.80 16.31 -9.91
C PRO A 518 28.62 14.82 -10.29
N LYS A 519 29.49 13.93 -9.79
CA LYS A 519 29.40 12.46 -10.00
C LYS A 519 28.63 11.75 -8.88
N ILE A 520 28.27 12.45 -7.79
CA ILE A 520 27.55 11.89 -6.64
C ILE A 520 26.24 12.66 -6.47
N PRO A 521 25.14 12.22 -7.09
CA PRO A 521 23.84 12.86 -6.92
C PRO A 521 23.35 12.86 -5.47
N SER A 522 22.32 13.65 -5.19
CA SER A 522 21.65 13.63 -3.89
C SER A 522 20.95 12.28 -3.65
N LEU A 523 21.14 11.70 -2.47
CA LEU A 523 20.55 10.42 -2.02
C LEU A 523 19.01 10.44 -1.91
N GLY A 524 18.41 11.64 -1.93
CA GLY A 524 16.96 11.81 -1.84
C GLY A 524 16.35 11.35 -0.50
N SER A 525 15.01 11.35 -0.47
CA SER A 525 14.22 10.79 0.64
C SER A 525 14.06 9.27 0.55
N ASP A 526 14.13 8.72 -0.67
CA ASP A 526 13.83 7.32 -0.97
C ASP A 526 15.05 6.50 -1.44
N GLY A 527 16.23 7.11 -1.59
CA GLY A 527 17.44 6.39 -1.99
C GLY A 527 18.14 5.66 -0.85
N PHE A 528 17.95 6.04 0.42
CA PHE A 528 18.60 5.35 1.54
C PHE A 528 17.78 4.15 2.01
N ARG A 529 18.22 2.94 1.66
CA ARG A 529 17.51 1.67 1.94
C ARG A 529 18.34 0.61 2.67
N ALA A 530 19.62 0.90 2.92
CA ALA A 530 20.43 0.06 3.79
C ALA A 530 19.73 -0.20 5.13
N CYS A 531 19.96 -1.37 5.69
CA CYS A 531 19.22 -1.87 6.84
C CYS A 531 20.11 -2.80 7.67
N SER A 532 20.25 -2.48 8.96
CA SER A 532 21.05 -3.26 9.89
C SER A 532 20.62 -4.72 9.96
N GLY A 533 21.59 -5.64 9.89
CA GLY A 533 21.36 -7.09 9.87
C GLY A 533 20.94 -7.70 8.53
N ALA A 534 20.84 -6.92 7.43
CA ALA A 534 20.45 -7.44 6.13
C ALA A 534 21.43 -8.52 5.58
N VAL A 535 20.88 -9.62 5.07
CA VAL A 535 21.58 -10.62 4.25
C VAL A 535 21.36 -10.38 2.75
N THR A 536 22.05 -11.11 1.87
CA THR A 536 21.89 -10.99 0.40
C THR A 536 20.44 -11.12 -0.08
N SER A 537 19.63 -11.99 0.56
CA SER A 537 18.20 -12.13 0.24
C SER A 537 17.37 -10.92 0.69
N ASN A 538 17.75 -10.19 1.74
CA ASN A 538 17.04 -8.97 2.16
C ASN A 538 17.17 -7.81 1.17
N ILE A 539 18.26 -7.80 0.40
CA ILE A 539 18.39 -6.88 -0.73
C ILE A 539 17.29 -7.19 -1.78
N THR A 540 16.91 -8.46 -1.98
CA THR A 540 16.29 -8.87 -3.27
C THR A 540 14.92 -9.56 -3.26
N ASP A 541 14.51 -10.23 -2.18
CA ASP A 541 13.28 -11.03 -2.14
C ASP A 541 12.74 -11.29 -0.72
N THR A 542 13.55 -11.11 0.32
CA THR A 542 13.16 -11.32 1.72
C THR A 542 12.91 -10.00 2.43
N VAL A 543 11.68 -9.71 2.85
CA VAL A 543 11.37 -8.50 3.64
C VAL A 543 12.09 -8.50 5.00
N GLN A 544 12.39 -7.32 5.52
CA GLN A 544 13.08 -7.14 6.81
C GLN A 544 12.43 -5.99 7.58
N TRP A 545 12.26 -6.12 8.91
CA TRP A 545 11.87 -4.99 9.78
C TRP A 545 10.58 -4.24 9.35
N ASN A 546 9.63 -4.96 8.75
CA ASN A 546 8.41 -4.42 8.13
C ASN A 546 8.62 -3.43 6.97
N GLU A 547 9.85 -3.30 6.48
CA GLU A 547 10.17 -2.69 5.19
C GLU A 547 10.05 -3.72 4.06
N GLY A 548 9.88 -3.22 2.83
CA GLY A 548 10.02 -4.04 1.62
C GLY A 548 11.46 -4.54 1.46
N THR A 549 11.72 -5.35 0.43
CA THR A 549 13.11 -5.66 0.04
C THR A 549 13.83 -4.38 -0.35
N GLN A 550 15.15 -4.31 -0.23
CA GLN A 550 15.85 -3.06 -0.59
C GLN A 550 15.78 -2.72 -2.10
N LEU A 551 15.46 -3.71 -2.95
CA LEU A 551 15.10 -3.59 -4.37
C LEU A 551 13.58 -3.57 -4.63
N ASP A 552 12.73 -3.24 -3.66
CA ASP A 552 11.28 -3.06 -3.88
C ASP A 552 10.99 -1.70 -4.57
N LEU A 553 11.46 -1.55 -5.82
CA LEU A 553 11.49 -0.28 -6.54
C LEU A 553 10.87 -0.30 -7.94
N TRP A 554 10.88 -1.44 -8.63
CA TRP A 554 10.79 -1.61 -10.09
C TRP A 554 11.98 -0.97 -10.84
N PRO A 555 12.34 -1.48 -12.03
CA PRO A 555 13.49 -0.97 -12.78
C PRO A 555 13.51 0.55 -12.95
N ASP A 556 14.46 1.22 -12.27
CA ASP A 556 14.61 2.66 -12.26
C ASP A 556 15.71 3.07 -13.24
N THR A 557 15.27 3.67 -14.34
CA THR A 557 16.14 4.20 -15.40
C THR A 557 16.75 5.56 -15.07
N THR A 558 16.34 6.20 -13.96
CA THR A 558 16.83 7.51 -13.54
C THR A 558 17.92 7.44 -12.46
N THR A 559 18.02 6.32 -11.74
CA THR A 559 19.12 6.07 -10.81
C THR A 559 20.45 6.04 -11.58
N GLN A 560 21.41 6.86 -11.16
CA GLN A 560 22.73 7.02 -11.78
C GLN A 560 23.85 6.36 -10.96
N LEU A 561 23.65 6.28 -9.65
CA LEU A 561 24.62 5.77 -8.68
C LEU A 561 23.93 4.82 -7.69
N VAL A 562 24.55 3.67 -7.44
CA VAL A 562 24.20 2.76 -6.35
C VAL A 562 25.43 2.47 -5.51
N THR A 563 25.29 2.46 -4.18
CA THR A 563 26.30 1.88 -3.27
C THR A 563 25.73 0.70 -2.49
N LEU A 564 26.56 -0.31 -2.20
CA LEU A 564 26.12 -1.56 -1.55
C LEU A 564 27.23 -2.17 -0.68
N THR A 565 26.90 -2.51 0.57
CA THR A 565 27.65 -3.48 1.42
C THR A 565 26.73 -4.67 1.71
N VAL A 566 27.17 -5.92 1.47
CA VAL A 566 26.38 -7.11 1.85
C VAL A 566 27.26 -8.36 1.86
N GLY A 567 26.89 -9.35 2.69
CA GLY A 567 27.55 -10.65 2.79
C GLY A 567 28.08 -10.98 4.19
N GLY A 568 28.30 -9.96 5.04
CA GLY A 568 28.75 -10.16 6.42
C GLY A 568 27.74 -10.92 7.28
N ASN A 569 26.45 -10.59 7.18
CA ASN A 569 25.39 -11.29 7.92
C ASN A 569 25.17 -12.71 7.40
N ASP A 570 25.30 -12.94 6.08
CA ASP A 570 25.16 -14.25 5.44
C ASP A 570 26.17 -15.29 5.96
N ILE A 571 27.35 -14.84 6.40
CA ILE A 571 28.40 -15.70 6.96
C ILE A 571 28.36 -15.82 8.49
N GLY A 572 27.37 -15.18 9.13
CA GLY A 572 27.19 -15.19 10.59
C GLY A 572 28.18 -14.30 11.34
N PHE A 573 28.61 -13.16 10.78
CA PHE A 573 29.67 -12.32 11.37
C PHE A 573 29.48 -12.02 12.86
N ARG A 574 28.24 -11.70 13.28
CA ARG A 574 27.91 -11.40 14.68
C ARG A 574 28.31 -12.52 15.64
N ASP A 575 28.05 -13.78 15.28
CA ASP A 575 28.27 -14.91 16.16
C ASP A 575 29.73 -15.36 16.12
N PHE A 576 30.40 -15.19 14.97
CA PHE A 576 31.85 -15.33 14.85
C PHE A 576 32.62 -14.26 15.66
N ALA A 577 32.24 -12.98 15.56
CA ALA A 577 32.85 -11.89 16.31
C ALA A 577 32.66 -12.05 17.83
N LYS A 578 31.49 -12.52 18.27
CA LYS A 578 31.27 -12.93 19.67
C LYS A 578 32.20 -14.05 20.09
N ALA A 579 32.37 -15.08 19.27
CA ALA A 579 33.28 -16.17 19.60
C ALA A 579 34.74 -15.69 19.70
N CYS A 580 35.16 -14.70 18.90
CA CYS A 580 36.48 -14.09 19.03
C CYS A 580 36.65 -13.32 20.36
N VAL A 581 35.61 -12.58 20.78
CA VAL A 581 35.56 -11.88 22.08
C VAL A 581 35.64 -12.84 23.27
N PHE A 582 35.13 -14.08 23.10
CA PHE A 582 35.24 -15.14 24.09
C PHE A 582 36.43 -16.08 23.86
N ASN A 583 37.41 -15.68 23.02
CA ASN A 583 38.65 -16.42 22.75
C ASN A 583 38.43 -17.86 22.22
N THR A 584 37.52 -18.02 21.26
CA THR A 584 37.11 -19.32 20.68
C THR A 584 37.02 -19.33 19.13
N CYS A 585 37.48 -18.27 18.45
CA CYS A 585 37.40 -18.13 16.99
C CYS A 585 38.71 -18.42 16.24
N GLN A 586 39.78 -18.78 16.95
CA GLN A 586 41.07 -19.23 16.42
C GLN A 586 40.96 -20.12 15.16
N ALA A 587 42.00 -20.07 14.32
CA ALA A 587 42.08 -20.83 13.09
C ALA A 587 41.72 -22.32 13.29
N GLY A 588 40.80 -22.84 12.47
CA GLY A 588 40.36 -24.23 12.53
C GLY A 588 39.36 -24.56 13.66
N SER A 589 38.93 -23.60 14.47
CA SER A 589 37.84 -23.82 15.43
C SER A 589 36.49 -24.11 14.74
N PRO A 590 35.48 -24.68 15.43
CA PRO A 590 34.18 -24.98 14.83
C PRO A 590 33.49 -23.75 14.24
N VAL A 591 33.56 -22.59 14.90
CA VAL A 591 32.95 -21.35 14.41
C VAL A 591 33.72 -20.79 13.21
N TYR A 592 35.06 -20.81 13.24
CA TYR A 592 35.90 -20.40 12.12
C TYR A 592 35.61 -21.24 10.86
N ASN A 593 35.58 -22.57 11.00
CA ASN A 593 35.29 -23.47 9.89
C ASN A 593 33.85 -23.31 9.38
N THR A 594 32.89 -23.01 10.26
CA THR A 594 31.50 -22.73 9.86
C THR A 594 31.41 -21.46 9.01
N THR A 595 31.97 -20.35 9.50
CA THR A 595 32.01 -19.06 8.79
C THR A 595 32.78 -19.16 7.47
N LEU A 596 33.92 -19.85 7.45
CA LEU A 596 34.68 -20.15 6.24
C LEU A 596 33.89 -21.04 5.25
N GLY A 597 33.08 -21.96 5.76
CA GLY A 597 32.14 -22.75 4.97
C GLY A 597 31.07 -21.90 4.30
N GLN A 598 30.47 -20.95 5.02
CA GLN A 598 29.48 -20.01 4.46
C GLN A 598 30.11 -19.11 3.38
N ILE A 599 31.31 -18.56 3.63
CA ILE A 599 32.10 -17.78 2.66
C ILE A 599 32.34 -18.55 1.35
N ASN A 600 32.67 -19.84 1.45
CA ASN A 600 33.04 -20.63 0.28
C ASN A 600 31.84 -21.22 -0.48
N ASN A 601 30.79 -21.66 0.22
CA ASN A 601 29.76 -22.54 -0.34
C ASN A 601 28.38 -21.87 -0.48
N THR A 602 28.06 -20.88 0.36
CA THR A 602 26.72 -20.26 0.41
C THR A 602 26.74 -18.86 -0.21
N LEU A 603 27.64 -18.01 0.28
CA LEU A 603 27.73 -16.60 -0.07
C LEU A 603 27.86 -16.34 -1.60
N PRO A 604 28.65 -17.10 -2.40
CA PRO A 604 28.84 -16.79 -3.81
C PRO A 604 27.54 -16.76 -4.63
N ASN A 605 26.59 -17.65 -4.33
CA ASN A 605 25.29 -17.70 -5.01
C ASN A 605 24.39 -16.53 -4.61
N GLY A 606 24.40 -16.16 -3.33
CA GLY A 606 23.71 -14.97 -2.81
C GLY A 606 24.21 -13.70 -3.51
N LEU A 607 25.53 -13.46 -3.48
CA LEU A 607 26.15 -12.29 -4.10
C LEU A 607 25.88 -12.23 -5.62
N ALA A 608 26.04 -13.34 -6.34
CA ALA A 608 25.75 -13.38 -7.78
C ALA A 608 24.30 -13.03 -8.09
N THR A 609 23.35 -13.58 -7.32
CA THR A 609 21.91 -13.28 -7.46
C THR A 609 21.61 -11.82 -7.13
N THR A 610 22.19 -11.30 -6.05
CA THR A 610 22.04 -9.88 -5.66
C THR A 610 22.58 -8.97 -6.75
N TYR A 611 23.80 -9.16 -7.24
CA TYR A 611 24.37 -8.26 -8.25
C TYR A 611 23.62 -8.32 -9.58
N GLN A 612 23.17 -9.50 -10.02
CA GLN A 612 22.31 -9.62 -11.20
C GLN A 612 21.00 -8.85 -11.05
N LYS A 613 20.31 -8.98 -9.91
CA LYS A 613 19.06 -8.25 -9.64
C LYS A 613 19.30 -6.73 -9.51
N VAL A 614 20.34 -6.28 -8.80
CA VAL A 614 20.70 -4.84 -8.70
C VAL A 614 21.02 -4.26 -10.09
N LEU A 615 21.77 -5.00 -10.93
CA LEU A 615 22.10 -4.57 -12.31
C LEU A 615 20.86 -4.48 -13.22
N ALA A 616 19.88 -5.36 -13.03
CA ALA A 616 18.61 -5.35 -13.77
C ALA A 616 17.65 -4.25 -13.27
N GLU A 617 17.61 -4.01 -11.96
CA GLU A 617 16.76 -3.00 -11.32
C GLU A 617 17.27 -1.57 -11.57
N PHE A 618 18.57 -1.38 -11.71
CA PHE A 618 19.16 -0.08 -12.04
C PHE A 618 19.93 -0.16 -13.35
N PRO A 619 19.25 -0.23 -14.52
CA PRO A 619 19.89 -0.49 -15.81
C PRO A 619 20.90 0.59 -16.22
N ASN A 620 20.74 1.83 -15.74
CA ASN A 620 21.59 2.98 -16.08
C ASN A 620 22.62 3.35 -14.99
N ALA A 621 22.54 2.77 -13.80
CA ALA A 621 23.39 3.17 -12.69
C ALA A 621 24.80 2.55 -12.76
N LYS A 622 25.81 3.30 -12.29
CA LYS A 622 27.07 2.73 -11.80
C LYS A 622 26.84 2.22 -10.38
N ILE A 623 27.23 0.98 -10.11
CA ILE A 623 27.04 0.30 -8.83
C ILE A 623 28.42 0.06 -8.22
N TYR A 624 28.66 0.65 -7.06
CA TYR A 624 29.86 0.45 -6.27
C TYR A 624 29.55 -0.50 -5.12
N VAL A 625 30.23 -1.63 -5.09
CA VAL A 625 30.15 -2.63 -4.01
C VAL A 625 31.34 -2.40 -3.09
N LEU A 626 31.06 -2.00 -1.86
CA LEU A 626 32.05 -1.62 -0.86
C LEU A 626 32.42 -2.86 -0.04
N GLY A 627 33.72 -3.07 0.17
CA GLY A 627 34.22 -4.10 1.09
C GLY A 627 34.00 -3.73 2.57
N TYR A 628 34.41 -4.63 3.45
CA TYR A 628 34.50 -4.39 4.89
C TYR A 628 35.96 -4.04 5.26
N PRO A 629 36.22 -3.02 6.08
CA PRO A 629 37.56 -2.73 6.58
C PRO A 629 38.04 -3.82 7.54
N GLN A 630 39.35 -3.91 7.74
CA GLN A 630 39.91 -4.71 8.83
C GLN A 630 39.49 -4.09 10.16
N VAL A 631 38.73 -4.83 10.96
CA VAL A 631 38.20 -4.32 12.23
C VAL A 631 39.24 -4.35 13.34
N VAL A 632 40.09 -5.39 13.36
CA VAL A 632 41.06 -5.68 14.43
C VAL A 632 42.47 -5.43 13.92
N ALA A 633 43.34 -4.81 14.73
CA ALA A 633 44.73 -4.52 14.36
C ALA A 633 45.57 -5.80 14.08
N ASN A 634 46.74 -5.62 13.47
CA ASN A 634 47.78 -6.67 13.47
C ASN A 634 48.55 -6.66 14.80
N LYS A 635 49.06 -7.83 15.20
CA LYS A 635 50.06 -7.95 16.27
C LYS A 635 51.29 -7.10 15.91
N SER A 636 51.79 -6.35 16.88
CA SER A 636 53.04 -5.61 16.77
C SER A 636 54.21 -6.56 16.50
N VAL A 637 54.91 -6.37 15.39
CA VAL A 637 56.12 -7.14 15.06
C VAL A 637 57.29 -6.87 16.01
N ASN A 638 57.21 -5.78 16.78
CA ASN A 638 58.24 -5.33 17.71
C ASN A 638 57.90 -5.65 19.18
N ASP A 639 56.70 -6.17 19.47
CA ASP A 639 56.28 -6.51 20.83
C ASP A 639 55.74 -7.96 20.89
N PRO A 640 56.53 -8.93 21.40
CA PRO A 640 56.06 -10.29 21.59
C PRO A 640 54.94 -10.40 22.63
N PHE A 641 54.77 -9.40 23.51
CA PHE A 641 53.78 -9.34 24.59
C PHE A 641 52.63 -8.36 24.32
N ASP A 642 52.39 -7.98 23.05
CA ASP A 642 51.40 -6.97 22.65
C ASP A 642 50.02 -7.13 23.32
N ILE A 643 49.79 -6.36 24.39
CA ILE A 643 48.60 -6.40 25.25
C ILE A 643 47.43 -5.54 24.74
N ARG A 644 47.53 -4.93 23.55
CA ARG A 644 46.51 -3.96 23.07
C ARG A 644 45.11 -4.58 22.85
N CYS A 645 45.01 -5.91 22.80
CA CYS A 645 43.78 -6.66 22.57
C CYS A 645 43.53 -7.75 23.64
N PRO A 646 43.26 -7.39 24.91
CA PRO A 646 43.18 -8.35 26.01
C PRO A 646 41.97 -9.30 25.94
N TYR A 647 41.05 -9.08 25.00
CA TYR A 647 39.83 -9.84 24.76
C TYR A 647 39.83 -10.62 23.42
N MET A 648 41.01 -10.77 22.79
CA MET A 648 41.21 -11.60 21.59
C MET A 648 42.47 -12.45 21.76
N TYR A 649 42.54 -13.13 22.90
CA TYR A 649 43.73 -13.76 23.45
C TYR A 649 43.44 -15.24 23.75
N ASN A 650 44.11 -16.16 23.05
CA ASN A 650 43.93 -17.58 23.28
C ASN A 650 44.51 -18.01 24.65
N SER A 651 43.75 -18.79 25.41
CA SER A 651 44.23 -19.52 26.58
C SER A 651 43.78 -20.99 26.57
N THR A 652 44.47 -21.85 25.82
CA THR A 652 44.39 -23.30 26.04
C THR A 652 45.39 -23.75 27.12
N GLY A 653 45.06 -23.42 28.37
CA GLY A 653 45.42 -24.18 29.57
C GLY A 653 46.89 -24.34 29.99
N ASP A 654 47.88 -23.94 29.18
CA ASP A 654 49.28 -24.11 29.56
C ASP A 654 49.78 -22.98 30.47
N THR A 655 50.34 -23.35 31.62
CA THR A 655 50.86 -22.42 32.63
C THR A 655 52.37 -22.18 32.47
N GLY A 656 52.98 -22.74 31.42
CA GLY A 656 54.34 -22.46 30.99
C GLY A 656 54.49 -21.12 30.25
N ALA A 657 55.61 -20.42 30.51
CA ALA A 657 55.91 -19.17 29.82
C ALA A 657 56.25 -19.39 28.33
N ALA A 658 55.95 -18.36 27.51
CA ALA A 658 56.46 -18.11 26.15
C ALA A 658 55.67 -18.58 24.91
N HIS A 659 54.34 -18.76 24.96
CA HIS A 659 53.48 -18.71 23.76
C HIS A 659 52.18 -17.92 24.01
N TYR A 660 52.12 -16.69 23.47
CA TYR A 660 50.99 -15.76 23.61
C TYR A 660 50.56 -15.22 22.23
N PRO A 661 49.76 -15.97 21.47
CA PRO A 661 49.52 -15.67 20.06
C PRO A 661 48.18 -14.93 19.84
N TRP A 662 48.20 -13.93 18.96
CA TRP A 662 47.04 -13.16 18.49
C TRP A 662 46.18 -14.00 17.52
N GLU A 663 45.80 -15.22 17.89
CA GLU A 663 45.15 -16.19 16.99
C GLU A 663 43.70 -15.83 16.65
N ASP A 664 42.91 -15.41 17.64
CA ASP A 664 41.54 -14.92 17.39
C ASP A 664 41.56 -13.62 16.57
N ALA A 665 42.53 -12.73 16.81
CA ALA A 665 42.72 -11.52 16.02
C ALA A 665 43.17 -11.82 14.58
N TRP A 666 44.09 -12.78 14.37
CA TRP A 666 44.46 -13.27 13.05
C TRP A 666 43.26 -13.90 12.33
N ALA A 667 42.50 -14.75 13.01
CA ALA A 667 41.32 -15.41 12.46
C ALA A 667 40.24 -14.38 12.07
N ALA A 668 40.04 -13.35 12.88
CA ALA A 668 39.14 -12.24 12.56
C ALA A 668 39.55 -11.52 11.26
N ARG A 669 40.83 -11.16 11.12
CA ARG A 669 41.35 -10.49 9.92
C ARG A 669 41.33 -11.39 8.68
N ASP A 670 41.63 -12.67 8.84
CA ASP A 670 41.62 -13.68 7.77
C ASP A 670 40.19 -13.92 7.24
N ILE A 671 39.18 -13.99 8.11
CA ILE A 671 37.77 -14.08 7.69
C ILE A 671 37.33 -12.82 6.93
N VAL A 672 37.68 -11.61 7.39
CA VAL A 672 37.40 -10.35 6.66
C VAL A 672 38.06 -10.36 5.28
N THR A 673 39.34 -10.73 5.21
CA THR A 673 40.10 -10.83 3.95
C THR A 673 39.45 -11.82 2.98
N LYS A 674 39.01 -12.98 3.47
CA LYS A 674 38.35 -14.01 2.65
C LYS A 674 36.95 -13.59 2.19
N LEU A 675 36.18 -12.89 3.03
CA LEU A 675 34.91 -12.29 2.67
C LEU A 675 35.10 -11.26 1.54
N ASN A 676 36.01 -10.30 1.72
CA ASN A 676 36.35 -9.30 0.70
C ASN A 676 36.83 -9.94 -0.60
N GLY A 677 37.66 -10.98 -0.53
CA GLY A 677 38.08 -11.77 -1.69
C GLY A 677 36.90 -12.40 -2.46
N LYS A 678 35.89 -12.95 -1.77
CA LYS A 678 34.68 -13.47 -2.43
C LYS A 678 33.80 -12.38 -3.03
N ILE A 679 33.65 -11.25 -2.35
CA ILE A 679 32.92 -10.08 -2.86
C ILE A 679 33.57 -9.56 -4.15
N SER A 680 34.89 -9.33 -4.13
CA SER A 680 35.68 -8.92 -5.29
C SER A 680 35.58 -9.94 -6.45
N THR A 681 35.65 -11.24 -6.13
CA THR A 681 35.49 -12.32 -7.12
C THR A 681 34.07 -12.31 -7.73
N ALA A 682 33.02 -12.15 -6.93
CA ALA A 682 31.65 -12.12 -7.41
C ALA A 682 31.36 -10.90 -8.29
N VAL A 683 31.91 -9.73 -7.95
CA VAL A 683 31.86 -8.52 -8.80
C VAL A 683 32.59 -8.76 -10.12
N THR A 684 33.78 -9.35 -10.08
CA THR A 684 34.56 -9.67 -11.29
C THR A 684 33.82 -10.66 -12.19
N ASN A 685 33.28 -11.74 -11.61
CA ASN A 685 32.55 -12.77 -12.34
C ASN A 685 31.27 -12.25 -13.00
N ALA A 686 30.60 -11.25 -12.42
CA ALA A 686 29.44 -10.60 -13.02
C ALA A 686 29.78 -9.91 -14.36
N SER A 687 31.07 -9.69 -14.67
CA SER A 687 31.59 -9.28 -15.99
C SER A 687 30.90 -8.04 -16.57
N ASN A 688 30.52 -7.09 -15.71
CA ASN A 688 29.71 -5.94 -16.09
C ASN A 688 30.42 -4.63 -15.75
N ALA A 689 30.69 -3.80 -16.76
CA ALA A 689 31.42 -2.53 -16.60
C ALA A 689 30.73 -1.49 -15.70
N ARG A 690 29.45 -1.69 -15.33
CA ARG A 690 28.75 -0.83 -14.37
C ARG A 690 28.97 -1.25 -12.91
N LEU A 691 29.50 -2.44 -12.64
CA LEU A 691 29.69 -2.98 -11.29
C LEU A 691 31.17 -2.90 -10.88
N THR A 692 31.47 -2.11 -9.86
CA THR A 692 32.84 -1.86 -9.39
C THR A 692 33.00 -2.27 -7.93
N TYR A 693 34.07 -3.00 -7.59
CA TYR A 693 34.42 -3.30 -6.21
C TYR A 693 35.32 -2.20 -5.63
N VAL A 694 35.02 -1.74 -4.42
CA VAL A 694 35.79 -0.74 -3.68
C VAL A 694 36.38 -1.38 -2.42
N PRO A 695 37.68 -1.72 -2.39
CA PRO A 695 38.30 -2.37 -1.24
C PRO A 695 38.50 -1.38 -0.09
N MET A 696 37.99 -1.74 1.10
CA MET A 696 38.20 -0.96 2.33
C MET A 696 39.44 -1.39 3.11
N ASP A 697 40.08 -2.49 2.70
CA ASP A 697 41.26 -3.10 3.30
C ASP A 697 42.46 -3.20 2.33
N ALA A 698 42.40 -2.54 1.17
CA ALA A 698 43.53 -2.45 0.25
C ALA A 698 44.74 -1.74 0.90
N ALA A 699 45.95 -2.10 0.49
CA ALA A 699 47.20 -1.47 0.96
C ALA A 699 47.14 0.06 0.83
N GLY A 700 47.38 0.77 1.94
CA GLY A 700 47.23 2.23 2.02
C GLY A 700 45.80 2.72 2.33
N SER A 701 44.85 1.83 2.62
CA SER A 701 43.53 2.21 3.15
C SER A 701 43.65 3.07 4.41
N GLN A 702 42.78 4.08 4.50
CA GLN A 702 42.72 4.99 5.65
C GLN A 702 42.24 4.30 6.94
N PHE A 703 41.71 3.07 6.87
CA PHE A 703 41.35 2.30 8.06
C PHE A 703 42.56 1.71 8.81
N PHE A 704 43.74 1.62 8.18
CA PHE A 704 44.94 1.11 8.85
C PHE A 704 45.45 2.08 9.92
N GLY A 705 45.69 1.56 11.14
CA GLY A 705 46.03 2.36 12.32
C GLY A 705 44.82 2.75 13.16
N HIS A 706 43.59 2.59 12.62
CA HIS A 706 42.34 2.96 13.27
C HIS A 706 41.45 1.75 13.61
N GLU A 707 41.96 0.53 13.46
CA GLU A 707 41.34 -0.70 13.94
C GLU A 707 41.06 -0.68 15.46
N VAL A 708 40.19 -1.58 15.96
CA VAL A 708 40.20 -1.91 17.39
C VAL A 708 41.54 -2.55 17.75
N CYS A 709 42.00 -2.31 18.97
CA CYS A 709 43.32 -2.73 19.44
C CYS A 709 44.52 -2.11 18.68
N GLY A 710 44.29 -0.98 17.98
CA GLY A 710 45.33 -0.15 17.37
C GLY A 710 46.26 0.54 18.40
N THR A 711 47.27 1.27 17.93
CA THR A 711 48.14 2.11 18.79
C THR A 711 47.49 3.43 19.17
N ASP A 712 46.56 3.93 18.36
CA ASP A 712 45.94 5.23 18.54
C ASP A 712 44.71 5.15 19.44
N SER A 713 44.51 6.16 20.29
CA SER A 713 43.35 6.27 21.18
C SER A 713 42.03 6.59 20.45
N THR A 714 42.05 6.71 19.13
CA THR A 714 40.91 7.09 18.27
C THR A 714 40.61 6.01 17.24
N SER A 715 40.20 4.83 17.71
CA SER A 715 39.67 3.79 16.83
C SER A 715 38.47 4.31 16.03
N TRP A 716 38.34 3.85 14.78
CA TRP A 716 37.23 4.17 13.89
C TRP A 716 36.04 3.21 14.05
N PHE A 717 36.12 2.27 14.99
CA PHE A 717 35.07 1.31 15.31
C PHE A 717 34.50 1.54 16.71
N GLN A 718 33.28 1.08 16.93
CA GLN A 718 32.73 0.97 18.28
C GLN A 718 33.42 -0.19 19.00
N ASN A 719 33.98 0.09 20.17
CA ASN A 719 34.85 -0.78 20.94
C ASN A 719 34.05 -1.61 21.96
N ILE A 720 34.63 -2.71 22.44
CA ILE A 720 33.95 -3.71 23.28
C ILE A 720 33.37 -3.14 24.57
N ASN A 721 33.96 -2.08 25.12
CA ASN A 721 33.47 -1.41 26.33
C ASN A 721 32.11 -0.71 26.15
N GLN A 722 31.63 -0.55 24.92
CA GLN A 722 30.28 -0.03 24.62
C GLN A 722 29.20 -1.14 24.61
N ALA A 723 29.60 -2.42 24.74
CA ALA A 723 28.67 -3.56 24.76
C ALA A 723 27.67 -3.55 25.92
N THR A 724 27.93 -2.79 26.99
CA THR A 724 27.07 -2.68 28.18
C THR A 724 25.88 -1.74 28.02
N GLY A 725 25.81 -0.99 26.91
CA GLY A 725 24.61 -0.23 26.50
C GLY A 725 23.95 -0.89 25.30
N ASP A 726 24.67 -0.88 24.17
CA ASP A 726 24.15 -1.28 22.86
C ASP A 726 25.05 -2.35 22.22
N PRO A 727 24.89 -3.64 22.58
CA PRO A 727 25.74 -4.72 22.07
C PRO A 727 25.61 -5.00 20.57
N ALA A 728 24.64 -4.36 19.89
CA ALA A 728 24.53 -4.37 18.43
C ALA A 728 25.58 -3.47 17.75
N TYR A 729 26.04 -2.41 18.43
CA TYR A 729 26.93 -1.40 17.82
C TYR A 729 28.38 -1.85 17.75
N VAL A 730 28.81 -2.73 18.65
CA VAL A 730 30.20 -3.22 18.78
C VAL A 730 30.72 -3.70 17.42
N PHE A 731 31.96 -3.31 17.09
CA PHE A 731 32.66 -3.58 15.84
C PHE A 731 32.10 -2.90 14.56
N HIS A 732 31.02 -2.13 14.64
CA HIS A 732 30.60 -1.27 13.52
C HIS A 732 31.46 0.01 13.44
N PRO A 733 31.59 0.64 12.26
CA PRO A 733 32.26 1.92 12.12
C PRO A 733 31.53 3.00 12.93
N ASN A 734 32.27 3.71 13.79
CA ASN A 734 31.75 4.88 14.49
C ASN A 734 31.70 6.10 13.56
N GLY A 735 31.40 7.30 14.08
CA GLY A 735 31.31 8.51 13.26
C GLY A 735 32.57 8.84 12.44
N LEU A 736 33.77 8.51 12.94
CA LEU A 736 35.02 8.65 12.18
C LEU A 736 35.16 7.55 11.13
N GLY A 737 34.79 6.31 11.46
CA GLY A 737 34.78 5.20 10.49
C GLY A 737 33.80 5.42 9.33
N GLN A 738 32.64 6.03 9.58
CA GLN A 738 31.71 6.43 8.53
C GLN A 738 32.27 7.56 7.64
N GLN A 739 33.08 8.47 8.19
CA GLN A 739 33.83 9.47 7.40
C GLN A 739 34.96 8.82 6.57
N GLY A 740 35.62 7.78 7.11
CA GLY A 740 36.59 6.96 6.37
C GLY A 740 35.94 6.26 5.17
N TYR A 741 34.80 5.59 5.40
CA TYR A 741 33.97 5.02 4.32
C TYR A 741 33.57 6.07 3.28
N ALA A 742 33.10 7.26 3.72
CA ALA A 742 32.70 8.34 2.84
C ALA A 742 33.87 8.83 1.96
N THR A 743 35.07 8.93 2.54
CA THR A 743 36.27 9.37 1.82
C THR A 743 36.69 8.37 0.75
N ILE A 744 36.78 7.08 1.10
CA ILE A 744 37.19 6.01 0.15
C ILE A 744 36.12 5.82 -0.94
N ALA A 745 34.84 5.75 -0.57
CA ALA A 745 33.74 5.63 -1.52
C ALA A 745 33.65 6.84 -2.46
N GLY A 746 33.71 8.06 -1.91
CA GLY A 746 33.70 9.30 -2.68
C GLY A 746 34.87 9.41 -3.65
N ALA A 747 36.08 9.00 -3.24
CA ALA A 747 37.24 8.95 -4.13
C ALA A 747 37.04 7.96 -5.28
N ALA A 748 36.56 6.75 -5.00
CA ALA A 748 36.27 5.74 -6.03
C ALA A 748 35.20 6.20 -7.04
N ILE A 749 34.10 6.79 -6.56
CA ILE A 749 33.02 7.30 -7.41
C ILE A 749 33.49 8.49 -8.26
N ASN A 750 34.36 9.34 -7.71
CA ASN A 750 34.92 10.47 -8.46
C ASN A 750 35.94 10.05 -9.53
N ALA A 751 36.67 8.94 -9.32
CA ALA A 751 37.59 8.38 -10.30
C ALA A 751 36.85 7.72 -11.49
N GLY A 752 35.79 6.95 -11.23
CA GLY A 752 35.03 6.17 -12.22
C GLY A 752 34.13 6.95 -13.17
#